data_AF-A0A3N7G0E8-F1
#
_entry.id   AF-A0A3N7G0E8-F1
#
_cell.length_a   1.000
_cell.length_b   1.000
_cell.length_c   1.000
_cell.angle_alpha   90.00
_cell.angle_beta   90.00
_cell.angle_gamma   90.00
#
_symmetry.space_group_name_H-M   'P 1'
#
loop_
_entity.id
_entity.type
_entity.pdbx_description
1 polymer ?
#
loop_
_entity_poly.entity_id
_entity_poly.type
_entity_poly.pdbx_seq_one_letter_code
_entity_poly.pdbx_strand_id
1 'polypeptide(L)'
;MLFADSQDPYDDLDLIEEEEEEIQSAAPTPHHLTQQRLCCSQGHRSTFTLQTEQGGGGGGGGGGGSICLHCFSNLITNPNAPTFHVSYALSQLSLAFSHSHFLPSLLSLHPHFLISPLLRSLSLFNDDSIARSLISIITTLSSSSSSICSEFVTRLAHLISSSSSSSTALAWSTPSQLYLLHCFGILLLNCESSSSNPCYVHIKDEDALLSNLVAALQLPSSEEMRGEILFVLYKLCAIIRKDDKGGAPSLLAYCPKLLHLLLEALLKTHNDTVRFNCLALLTLLARQGCFESAYTNGISSSKSWDEGADHLINVLFAESVKGPLLSSDTQIQISTLHLIFHYLCCVSPEQIQLLVDENIADYVFEIIRLSECKEPVVNSCLMVLNLLSTAEKGFTERLVVGFSTLVPVLRYVAEVPFHPVQHQTLTLVWKGISDSPGIVSVSQIEELVIVLARMFRCHNDGEMGMPAETFITACSIFVALLNSPSFIGTSNLVTSLQETITHAIVACLNISEKDPNQFLHALYLLKEAYAYSPESMNDSSIIELRSCVVDICKSHLLPWILMAINEVDEDIALGILETFHFILLQNSDVQAPQFAEILVSSSWFSFSFGCLGLFPTEKMKWRVYLMLSSLVEILLENDAGQPIREVASNLPTDPIDLLLLLGQKSSKNTFLDSCQCAVLLILHTSSLYDDRLADEKSMLASLEQYILVNSSDLLCGVVDPLKMTQLINLYGLSRAAAKMNHQIPYSPEAERILFHLLNETEWDLPSSRIHLESLKWLFQQEKISKPLSNQILKFCRSNSSNRTQIIIHGENNQIMNLQVISEMASSADNHVARLSVCLLIQLAEEESQEHDIISLVKFLAMITNIFPSASDQLCLHGIGHAIRTLYHNSSCGSSPEASMAMTYLMFNILQSVHPEALCNDEAWLAVTVKLMGSLIPAQSVKWWPDEGLRVVAMFCLILHQSTNKVLVAASKTIFFSTSLASTINSMIHAACSKGPSLLDCDEETSTGENLMFALLLFYFSLRSDIRVSTNCSLCLSMILGWEKLDMTGARVIAKNTWWRLIVEEMAISLAAPSLASESFSNHHKPAVHVAVALLKLQKSPEWMRTVFDDPCISGIIKNLEASNISSEMVLLFRELLNSMFLKDEQIACLNRILQECRKRLYTEDCQNDCTDEKIEKRTITTDDLGEVCEYLIHVMSSAKSLDVDCGDLQTSKRLLEEIELFFKTSSKEGDR
;
A
#
# COMPACT_ATOMS: atom_id res chain seq x y z
N MET A 1 -4.09 -14.17 48.97
CA MET A 1 -3.24 -13.54 50.01
C MET A 1 -4.08 -12.45 50.66
N LEU A 2 -4.13 -12.38 52.01
CA LEU A 2 -4.28 -11.17 52.87
C LEU A 2 -5.46 -10.20 52.58
N PHE A 3 -6.27 -9.66 53.51
CA PHE A 3 -6.70 -9.92 54.91
C PHE A 3 -7.97 -9.00 55.05
N ALA A 4 -9.17 -9.45 55.44
CA ALA A 4 -9.69 -9.83 56.77
C ALA A 4 -10.28 -8.69 57.64
N ASP A 5 -11.54 -8.92 58.05
CA ASP A 5 -12.20 -8.63 59.34
C ASP A 5 -12.25 -7.25 60.03
N SER A 6 -13.51 -6.86 60.34
CA SER A 6 -14.04 -6.53 61.69
C SER A 6 -14.44 -5.08 62.11
N GLN A 7 -15.60 -5.05 62.78
CA GLN A 7 -16.01 -4.23 63.93
C GLN A 7 -16.44 -2.75 63.78
N ASP A 8 -17.73 -2.51 64.08
CA ASP A 8 -18.25 -1.30 64.74
C ASP A 8 -17.58 -1.09 66.11
N PRO A 9 -17.62 0.14 66.68
CA PRO A 9 -18.63 0.35 67.74
C PRO A 9 -19.18 1.79 67.93
N TYR A 10 -20.52 1.87 68.06
CA TYR A 10 -21.29 2.56 69.14
C TYR A 10 -21.28 4.10 69.37
N ASP A 11 -22.35 4.51 70.09
CA ASP A 11 -22.59 5.71 70.92
C ASP A 11 -22.79 7.10 70.23
N ASP A 12 -23.79 7.94 70.58
CA ASP A 12 -24.94 7.72 71.49
C ASP A 12 -26.08 8.76 71.33
N LEU A 13 -27.31 8.37 71.76
CA LEU A 13 -28.43 9.08 72.45
C LEU A 13 -28.74 10.60 72.19
N ASP A 14 -29.89 11.21 72.51
CA ASP A 14 -31.18 10.94 73.22
C ASP A 14 -32.35 11.46 72.31
N LEU A 15 -33.66 11.25 72.42
CA LEU A 15 -34.65 10.37 73.11
C LEU A 15 -35.99 10.57 72.31
N ILE A 16 -37.24 10.17 72.64
CA ILE A 16 -37.99 9.73 73.84
C ILE A 16 -38.95 8.59 73.41
N GLU A 17 -39.44 7.79 74.36
CA GLU A 17 -40.26 6.58 74.16
C GLU A 17 -41.76 6.76 74.52
N GLU A 18 -42.46 5.62 74.70
CA GLU A 18 -43.83 5.35 75.22
C GLU A 18 -44.91 5.02 74.18
N GLU A 19 -45.66 3.89 74.27
CA GLU A 19 -45.35 2.52 74.75
C GLU A 19 -46.43 1.55 74.21
N GLU A 20 -46.20 0.23 74.19
CA GLU A 20 -47.22 -0.78 73.87
C GLU A 20 -47.70 -1.53 75.13
N GLU A 21 -48.99 -1.86 75.22
CA GLU A 21 -49.50 -2.86 76.17
C GLU A 21 -50.37 -3.93 75.47
N GLU A 22 -50.08 -5.21 75.77
CA GLU A 22 -50.85 -6.37 75.35
C GLU A 22 -51.35 -7.15 76.59
N ILE A 23 -52.66 -7.32 76.77
CA ILE A 23 -53.24 -8.15 77.85
C ILE A 23 -54.39 -9.02 77.35
N GLN A 24 -54.41 -10.29 77.79
CA GLN A 24 -55.40 -11.29 77.38
C GLN A 24 -56.56 -11.51 78.38
N SER A 25 -57.76 -11.70 77.82
CA SER A 25 -58.84 -12.60 78.30
C SER A 25 -59.91 -12.14 79.33
N ALA A 26 -61.12 -12.69 79.12
CA ALA A 26 -62.17 -13.04 80.10
C ALA A 26 -63.11 -12.00 80.76
N ALA A 27 -64.10 -11.50 79.98
CA ALA A 27 -65.56 -11.41 80.30
C ALA A 27 -66.09 -10.66 81.57
N PRO A 28 -67.39 -10.26 81.67
CA PRO A 28 -68.52 -10.47 80.75
C PRO A 28 -69.22 -9.17 80.26
N THR A 29 -70.37 -9.29 79.59
CA THR A 29 -71.22 -8.18 79.11
C THR A 29 -72.05 -7.51 80.20
N PRO A 30 -72.57 -6.30 79.93
CA PRO A 30 -74.03 -6.17 79.80
C PRO A 30 -74.50 -5.56 78.47
N HIS A 31 -75.80 -5.72 78.18
CA HIS A 31 -76.46 -5.30 76.94
C HIS A 31 -76.93 -3.83 76.92
N HIS A 32 -77.37 -3.41 75.71
CA HIS A 32 -78.23 -2.25 75.39
C HIS A 32 -77.58 -0.85 75.33
N LEU A 33 -77.41 -0.33 74.09
CA LEU A 33 -78.15 0.87 73.59
C LEU A 33 -77.76 1.42 72.18
N THR A 34 -77.06 0.67 71.31
CA THR A 34 -76.78 1.16 69.92
C THR A 34 -77.01 0.14 68.78
N GLN A 35 -77.50 -1.07 69.06
CA GLN A 35 -77.50 -2.21 68.13
C GLN A 35 -78.57 -2.16 67.01
N GLN A 36 -79.12 -0.98 66.67
CA GLN A 36 -80.43 -0.86 66.01
C GLN A 36 -80.44 -0.13 64.64
N ARG A 37 -79.28 0.19 64.04
CA ARG A 37 -79.19 0.84 62.71
C ARG A 37 -78.09 0.26 61.79
N LEU A 38 -77.87 -1.05 61.81
CA LEU A 38 -76.95 -1.76 60.90
C LEU A 38 -77.58 -2.90 60.08
N CYS A 39 -78.85 -3.23 60.31
CA CYS A 39 -79.61 -4.12 59.43
C CYS A 39 -80.29 -3.28 58.34
N CYS A 40 -80.32 -3.78 57.11
CA CYS A 40 -81.04 -3.12 56.02
C CYS A 40 -82.57 -3.20 56.21
N SER A 41 -83.32 -2.46 55.38
CA SER A 41 -84.80 -2.46 55.38
C SER A 41 -85.46 -3.82 55.10
N GLN A 42 -84.71 -4.81 54.61
CA GLN A 42 -85.16 -6.20 54.38
C GLN A 42 -84.76 -7.16 55.53
N GLY A 43 -84.21 -6.65 56.64
CA GLY A 43 -83.92 -7.45 57.83
C GLY A 43 -82.67 -8.35 57.75
N HIS A 44 -81.89 -8.26 56.68
CA HIS A 44 -80.62 -9.01 56.58
C HIS A 44 -79.64 -8.63 57.71
N ARG A 45 -78.84 -9.62 58.16
CA ARG A 45 -77.87 -9.44 59.24
C ARG A 45 -76.91 -8.29 58.96
N SER A 46 -76.58 -7.52 60.00
CA SER A 46 -75.63 -6.40 59.94
C SER A 46 -74.26 -6.77 59.35
N THR A 47 -73.82 -8.01 59.53
CA THR A 47 -72.59 -8.54 58.93
C THR A 47 -72.53 -8.39 57.41
N PHE A 48 -73.67 -8.36 56.70
CA PHE A 48 -73.74 -8.18 55.25
C PHE A 48 -73.93 -6.71 54.80
N THR A 49 -73.76 -5.74 55.70
CA THR A 49 -74.02 -4.31 55.44
C THR A 49 -72.76 -3.49 55.67
N LEU A 50 -72.06 -3.14 54.58
CA LEU A 50 -70.77 -2.42 54.61
C LEU A 50 -70.99 -0.90 54.47
N GLN A 51 -70.19 -0.10 55.19
CA GLN A 51 -70.28 1.36 55.20
C GLN A 51 -69.42 1.98 54.09
N THR A 52 -69.99 2.91 53.32
CA THR A 52 -69.31 3.71 52.29
C THR A 52 -69.13 5.15 52.76
N GLU A 53 -67.98 5.75 52.50
CA GLU A 53 -67.58 7.03 53.13
C GLU A 53 -68.29 8.26 52.52
N GLN A 54 -68.77 8.17 51.27
CA GLN A 54 -69.52 9.27 50.65
C GLN A 54 -70.98 9.39 51.15
N GLY A 55 -71.15 10.24 52.17
CA GLY A 55 -72.35 11.07 52.36
C GLY A 55 -71.96 12.54 52.22
N GLY A 56 -72.41 13.22 51.16
CA GLY A 56 -71.95 14.57 50.80
C GLY A 56 -72.25 15.65 51.85
N GLY A 57 -71.42 16.70 51.85
CA GLY A 57 -71.48 17.78 52.85
C GLY A 57 -72.81 18.55 52.87
N GLY A 58 -73.42 18.62 54.05
CA GLY A 58 -74.65 19.36 54.35
C GLY A 58 -75.03 19.11 55.81
N GLY A 59 -75.05 20.15 56.64
CA GLY A 59 -74.98 19.99 58.10
C GLY A 59 -76.15 19.22 58.73
N GLY A 60 -75.81 18.19 59.53
CA GLY A 60 -76.69 17.59 60.53
C GLY A 60 -77.30 16.23 60.17
N GLY A 61 -76.75 15.15 60.75
CA GLY A 61 -77.49 13.89 60.92
C GLY A 61 -77.56 12.95 59.71
N GLY A 62 -76.65 13.06 58.74
CA GLY A 62 -76.45 12.05 57.70
C GLY A 62 -75.75 10.81 58.25
N GLY A 63 -76.32 9.62 58.04
CA GLY A 63 -75.57 8.37 58.19
C GLY A 63 -74.72 8.12 56.94
N GLY A 64 -73.59 7.43 57.10
CA GLY A 64 -72.83 6.92 55.96
C GLY A 64 -73.71 6.06 55.05
N GLY A 65 -73.44 6.08 53.75
CA GLY A 65 -74.09 5.15 52.82
C GLY A 65 -73.78 3.71 53.25
N SER A 66 -74.73 2.79 53.10
CA SER A 66 -74.49 1.39 53.50
C SER A 66 -74.99 0.40 52.47
N ILE A 67 -74.06 -0.35 51.88
CA ILE A 67 -74.35 -1.36 50.86
C ILE A 67 -74.63 -2.68 51.57
N CYS A 68 -75.90 -3.10 51.56
CA CYS A 68 -76.28 -4.44 51.96
C CYS A 68 -76.02 -5.42 50.82
N LEU A 69 -74.98 -6.25 50.95
CA LEU A 69 -74.51 -7.19 49.94
C LEU A 69 -75.62 -8.16 49.47
N HIS A 70 -76.53 -8.56 50.36
CA HIS A 70 -77.64 -9.44 50.02
C HIS A 70 -78.75 -8.71 49.22
N CYS A 71 -79.06 -7.45 49.55
CA CYS A 71 -79.97 -6.63 48.73
C CYS A 71 -79.36 -6.32 47.35
N PHE A 72 -78.06 -6.01 47.31
CA PHE A 72 -77.30 -5.80 46.08
C PHE A 72 -77.32 -7.05 45.20
N SER A 73 -76.95 -8.21 45.76
CA SER A 73 -77.02 -9.53 45.09
C SER A 73 -78.40 -9.78 44.47
N ASN A 74 -79.47 -9.57 45.24
CA ASN A 74 -80.84 -9.83 44.77
C ASN A 74 -81.32 -8.81 43.72
N LEU A 75 -80.75 -7.60 43.68
CA LEU A 75 -81.00 -6.63 42.61
C LEU A 75 -80.28 -7.04 41.32
N ILE A 76 -78.99 -7.38 41.38
CA ILE A 76 -78.19 -7.68 40.18
C ILE A 76 -78.48 -9.08 39.60
N THR A 77 -78.96 -10.04 40.40
CA THR A 77 -79.32 -11.39 39.91
C THR A 77 -80.77 -11.54 39.45
N ASN A 78 -81.56 -10.45 39.46
CA ASN A 78 -82.96 -10.45 39.02
C ASN A 78 -83.08 -10.00 37.55
N PRO A 79 -83.47 -10.87 36.60
CA PRO A 79 -83.60 -10.50 35.19
C PRO A 79 -84.72 -9.48 34.91
N ASN A 80 -85.65 -9.31 35.85
CA ASN A 80 -86.74 -8.33 35.74
C ASN A 80 -86.41 -6.99 36.42
N ALA A 81 -85.17 -6.79 36.90
CA ALA A 81 -84.73 -5.51 37.46
C ALA A 81 -84.49 -4.47 36.36
N PRO A 82 -84.99 -3.22 36.48
CA PRO A 82 -84.69 -2.17 35.52
C PRO A 82 -83.19 -1.91 35.41
N THR A 83 -82.64 -1.92 34.19
CA THR A 83 -81.20 -1.78 33.90
C THR A 83 -80.59 -0.53 34.54
N PHE A 84 -81.31 0.58 34.58
CA PHE A 84 -80.88 1.80 35.27
C PHE A 84 -80.58 1.58 36.77
N HIS A 85 -81.39 0.79 37.49
CA HIS A 85 -81.13 0.50 38.91
C HIS A 85 -79.95 -0.46 39.10
N VAL A 86 -79.76 -1.40 38.19
CA VAL A 86 -78.62 -2.32 38.18
C VAL A 86 -77.31 -1.55 37.89
N SER A 87 -77.31 -0.73 36.84
CA SER A 87 -76.20 0.17 36.47
C SER A 87 -75.85 1.15 37.60
N TYR A 88 -76.85 1.79 38.21
CA TYR A 88 -76.64 2.65 39.38
C TYR A 88 -76.02 1.88 40.56
N ALA A 89 -76.54 0.69 40.89
CA ALA A 89 -76.01 -0.11 41.99
C ALA A 89 -74.55 -0.58 41.73
N LEU A 90 -74.21 -0.91 40.48
CA LEU A 90 -72.84 -1.25 40.08
C LEU A 90 -71.92 -0.03 40.17
N SER A 91 -72.36 1.14 39.70
CA SER A 91 -71.63 2.41 39.86
C SER A 91 -71.37 2.73 41.34
N GLN A 92 -72.36 2.55 42.21
CA GLN A 92 -72.19 2.73 43.66
C GLN A 92 -71.23 1.71 44.29
N LEU A 93 -71.19 0.46 43.81
CA LEU A 93 -70.20 -0.53 44.27
C LEU A 93 -68.79 -0.23 43.76
N SER A 94 -68.65 0.22 42.52
CA SER A 94 -67.37 0.64 41.93
C SER A 94 -66.79 1.84 42.69
N LEU A 95 -67.61 2.86 42.97
CA LEU A 95 -67.25 3.97 43.85
C LEU A 95 -66.94 3.48 45.27
N ALA A 96 -67.70 2.51 45.80
CA ALA A 96 -67.42 1.93 47.11
C ALA A 96 -66.01 1.32 47.18
N PHE A 97 -65.57 0.57 46.16
CA PHE A 97 -64.22 0.00 46.08
C PHE A 97 -63.09 1.04 46.05
N SER A 98 -63.35 2.29 45.65
CA SER A 98 -62.36 3.37 45.67
C SER A 98 -62.07 3.94 47.08
N HIS A 99 -62.84 3.55 48.10
CA HIS A 99 -62.61 3.97 49.49
C HIS A 99 -61.64 3.02 50.20
N SER A 100 -60.68 3.58 50.94
CA SER A 100 -59.56 2.84 51.55
C SER A 100 -60.00 1.68 52.45
N HIS A 101 -61.10 1.83 53.19
CA HIS A 101 -61.55 0.82 54.15
C HIS A 101 -62.62 -0.14 53.62
N PHE A 102 -63.34 0.20 52.55
CA PHE A 102 -64.48 -0.61 52.09
C PHE A 102 -64.05 -1.95 51.49
N LEU A 103 -63.09 -1.92 50.55
CA LEU A 103 -62.63 -3.11 49.85
C LEU A 103 -61.90 -4.10 50.80
N PRO A 104 -60.97 -3.68 51.69
CA PRO A 104 -60.43 -4.56 52.72
C PRO A 104 -61.49 -5.12 53.69
N SER A 105 -62.53 -4.34 54.04
CA SER A 105 -63.64 -4.82 54.87
C SER A 105 -64.48 -5.89 54.17
N LEU A 106 -64.72 -5.75 52.86
CA LEU A 106 -65.39 -6.77 52.04
C LEU A 106 -64.55 -8.06 51.97
N LEU A 107 -63.24 -7.93 51.71
CA LEU A 107 -62.32 -9.05 51.52
C LEU A 107 -62.03 -9.82 52.81
N SER A 108 -62.06 -9.15 53.97
CA SER A 108 -61.87 -9.79 55.29
C SER A 108 -63.14 -10.47 55.82
N LEU A 109 -64.33 -9.91 55.56
CA LEU A 109 -65.59 -10.43 56.08
C LEU A 109 -66.30 -11.41 55.13
N HIS A 110 -66.27 -11.17 53.81
CA HIS A 110 -67.06 -11.89 52.81
C HIS A 110 -66.34 -12.09 51.45
N PRO A 111 -65.07 -12.55 51.42
CA PRO A 111 -64.23 -12.54 50.21
C PRO A 111 -64.90 -13.17 48.97
N HIS A 112 -65.59 -14.30 49.16
CA HIS A 112 -66.17 -15.07 48.06
C HIS A 112 -67.66 -14.74 47.78
N PHE A 113 -68.29 -13.83 48.54
CA PHE A 113 -69.75 -13.64 48.50
C PHE A 113 -70.26 -13.05 47.18
N LEU A 114 -69.56 -12.06 46.61
CA LEU A 114 -70.00 -11.39 45.38
C LEU A 114 -69.67 -12.16 44.09
N ILE A 115 -68.87 -13.22 44.15
CA ILE A 115 -68.41 -13.97 42.97
C ILE A 115 -69.58 -14.55 42.19
N SER A 116 -70.46 -15.32 42.85
CA SER A 116 -71.63 -15.95 42.20
C SER A 116 -72.67 -14.92 41.71
N PRO A 117 -73.04 -13.87 42.48
CA PRO A 117 -73.93 -12.81 42.00
C PRO A 117 -73.40 -12.04 40.78
N LEU A 118 -72.12 -11.64 40.76
CA LEU A 118 -71.54 -10.86 39.66
C LEU A 118 -71.48 -11.68 38.36
N LEU A 119 -70.98 -12.92 38.43
CA LEU A 119 -70.95 -13.82 37.26
C LEU A 119 -72.35 -14.12 36.72
N ARG A 120 -73.34 -14.31 37.60
CA ARG A 120 -74.73 -14.51 37.20
C ARG A 120 -75.36 -13.25 36.60
N SER A 121 -74.93 -12.06 37.00
CA SER A 121 -75.39 -10.80 36.39
C SER A 121 -74.85 -10.65 34.97
N LEU A 122 -73.60 -11.03 34.76
CA LEU A 122 -72.91 -10.98 33.46
C LEU A 122 -73.54 -11.91 32.43
N SER A 123 -74.12 -13.04 32.85
CA SER A 123 -74.87 -13.95 31.97
C SER A 123 -76.35 -13.59 31.78
N LEU A 124 -76.90 -12.64 32.54
CA LEU A 124 -78.32 -12.23 32.49
C LEU A 124 -78.58 -10.94 31.70
N PHE A 125 -77.66 -9.98 31.69
CA PHE A 125 -77.85 -8.69 31.00
C PHE A 125 -77.06 -8.61 29.70
N ASN A 126 -77.75 -8.26 28.61
CA ASN A 126 -77.15 -7.99 27.30
C ASN A 126 -76.74 -6.50 27.12
N ASP A 127 -76.74 -5.71 28.19
CA ASP A 127 -76.40 -4.28 28.19
C ASP A 127 -74.89 -4.08 28.37
N ASP A 128 -74.23 -3.56 27.34
CA ASP A 128 -72.78 -3.33 27.30
C ASP A 128 -72.28 -2.41 28.43
N SER A 129 -73.07 -1.41 28.85
CA SER A 129 -72.67 -0.51 29.95
C SER A 129 -72.67 -1.24 31.30
N ILE A 130 -73.62 -2.16 31.50
CA ILE A 130 -73.70 -3.04 32.66
C ILE A 130 -72.57 -4.09 32.61
N ALA A 131 -72.32 -4.68 31.43
CA ALA A 131 -71.24 -5.65 31.23
C ALA A 131 -69.86 -5.04 31.53
N ARG A 132 -69.52 -3.88 30.95
CA ARG A 132 -68.26 -3.18 31.24
C ARG A 132 -68.12 -2.80 32.72
N SER A 133 -69.21 -2.39 33.36
CA SER A 133 -69.23 -2.12 34.81
C SER A 133 -68.98 -3.37 35.64
N LEU A 134 -69.65 -4.49 35.31
CA LEU A 134 -69.43 -5.80 35.97
C LEU A 134 -68.00 -6.28 35.81
N ILE A 135 -67.44 -6.21 34.58
CA ILE A 135 -66.08 -6.65 34.29
C ILE A 135 -65.06 -5.80 35.07
N SER A 136 -65.22 -4.48 35.12
CA SER A 136 -64.37 -3.60 35.95
C SER A 136 -64.42 -3.94 37.44
N ILE A 137 -65.59 -4.31 37.97
CA ILE A 137 -65.78 -4.71 39.37
C ILE A 137 -65.14 -6.08 39.64
N ILE A 138 -65.29 -7.04 38.71
CA ILE A 138 -64.69 -8.38 38.80
C ILE A 138 -63.15 -8.30 38.72
N THR A 139 -62.59 -7.48 37.83
CA THR A 139 -61.13 -7.33 37.71
C THR A 139 -60.54 -6.64 38.93
N THR A 140 -61.19 -5.60 39.49
CA THR A 140 -60.75 -4.94 40.75
C THR A 140 -60.76 -5.90 41.94
N LEU A 141 -61.78 -6.77 42.05
CA LEU A 141 -61.81 -7.82 43.08
C LEU A 141 -60.67 -8.83 42.89
N SER A 142 -60.42 -9.23 41.64
CA SER A 142 -59.43 -10.25 41.30
C SER A 142 -58.00 -9.76 41.43
N SER A 143 -57.71 -8.48 41.16
CA SER A 143 -56.40 -7.87 41.44
C SER A 143 -56.12 -7.71 42.94
N SER A 144 -57.15 -7.82 43.79
CA SER A 144 -57.05 -7.64 45.23
C SER A 144 -56.86 -8.95 46.01
N SER A 145 -57.07 -10.11 45.39
CA SER A 145 -56.73 -11.42 45.98
C SER A 145 -56.66 -12.53 44.94
N SER A 146 -55.55 -13.29 44.94
CA SER A 146 -55.35 -14.45 44.08
C SER A 146 -56.36 -15.58 44.32
N SER A 147 -56.87 -15.75 45.55
CA SER A 147 -57.90 -16.76 45.85
C SER A 147 -59.29 -16.40 45.32
N ILE A 148 -59.54 -15.11 45.05
CA ILE A 148 -60.77 -14.62 44.42
C ILE A 148 -60.62 -14.70 42.89
N CYS A 149 -59.45 -14.31 42.37
CA CYS A 149 -59.12 -14.46 40.95
C CYS A 149 -59.25 -15.92 40.50
N SER A 150 -58.69 -16.87 41.24
CA SER A 150 -58.77 -18.30 40.89
C SER A 150 -60.20 -18.84 40.91
N GLU A 151 -61.04 -18.45 41.88
CA GLU A 151 -62.44 -18.88 41.88
C GLU A 151 -63.25 -18.24 40.75
N PHE A 152 -63.02 -16.97 40.40
CA PHE A 152 -63.61 -16.37 39.20
C PHE A 152 -63.20 -17.13 37.93
N VAL A 153 -61.91 -17.45 37.77
CA VAL A 153 -61.38 -18.25 36.64
C VAL A 153 -62.01 -19.63 36.57
N THR A 154 -62.03 -20.40 37.67
CA THR A 154 -62.64 -21.74 37.72
C THR A 154 -64.14 -21.71 37.41
N ARG A 155 -64.88 -20.72 37.94
CA ARG A 155 -66.32 -20.60 37.68
C ARG A 155 -66.63 -20.16 36.25
N LEU A 156 -65.85 -19.24 35.67
CA LEU A 156 -66.00 -18.85 34.27
C LEU A 156 -65.66 -20.00 33.31
N ALA A 157 -64.55 -20.71 33.56
CA ALA A 157 -64.19 -21.91 32.81
C ALA A 157 -65.33 -22.95 32.83
N HIS A 158 -65.88 -23.26 34.02
CA HIS A 158 -67.02 -24.17 34.13
C HIS A 158 -68.27 -23.65 33.39
N LEU A 159 -68.59 -22.36 33.48
CA LEU A 159 -69.73 -21.77 32.75
C LEU A 159 -69.56 -21.96 31.24
N ILE A 160 -68.37 -21.64 30.69
CA ILE A 160 -68.06 -21.79 29.27
C ILE A 160 -68.14 -23.26 28.82
N SER A 161 -67.55 -24.20 29.58
CA SER A 161 -67.61 -25.64 29.25
C SER A 161 -69.00 -26.25 29.35
N SER A 162 -69.83 -25.79 30.31
CA SER A 162 -71.19 -26.33 30.55
C SER A 162 -72.27 -25.81 29.58
N SER A 163 -72.02 -24.69 28.89
CA SER A 163 -72.87 -24.18 27.79
C SER A 163 -73.01 -25.15 26.60
N SER A 164 -72.19 -26.20 26.54
CA SER A 164 -72.25 -27.31 25.57
C SER A 164 -73.57 -28.10 25.56
N SER A 165 -74.35 -28.04 26.64
CA SER A 165 -75.49 -28.93 26.88
C SER A 165 -76.82 -28.50 26.24
N SER A 166 -76.92 -27.33 25.59
CA SER A 166 -78.17 -26.85 24.97
C SER A 166 -78.00 -26.06 23.66
N SER A 167 -78.53 -26.62 22.55
CA SER A 167 -78.73 -25.94 21.24
C SER A 167 -77.51 -25.19 20.68
N THR A 168 -76.65 -25.94 19.98
CA THR A 168 -75.26 -25.65 19.57
C THR A 168 -74.99 -24.48 18.60
N ALA A 169 -75.88 -23.50 18.47
CA ALA A 169 -75.67 -22.32 17.63
C ALA A 169 -76.18 -20.99 18.25
N LEU A 170 -77.26 -21.05 19.04
CA LEU A 170 -77.88 -19.84 19.62
C LEU A 170 -77.09 -19.29 20.83
N ALA A 171 -76.39 -20.13 21.59
CA ALA A 171 -75.59 -19.67 22.73
C ALA A 171 -74.41 -18.78 22.29
N TRP A 172 -73.66 -19.21 21.27
CA TRP A 172 -72.49 -18.51 20.72
C TRP A 172 -72.83 -17.27 19.86
N SER A 173 -74.11 -16.88 19.82
CA SER A 173 -74.59 -15.65 19.18
C SER A 173 -75.29 -14.70 20.17
N THR A 174 -75.15 -14.92 21.48
CA THR A 174 -75.64 -13.98 22.52
C THR A 174 -74.56 -12.99 22.97
N PRO A 175 -74.89 -11.70 23.19
CA PRO A 175 -73.95 -10.73 23.79
C PRO A 175 -73.44 -11.16 25.17
N SER A 176 -74.28 -11.81 25.98
CA SER A 176 -73.86 -12.36 27.28
C SER A 176 -72.72 -13.38 27.18
N GLN A 177 -72.64 -14.20 26.14
CA GLN A 177 -71.51 -15.11 25.92
C GLN A 177 -70.24 -14.35 25.51
N LEU A 178 -70.35 -13.27 24.72
CA LEU A 178 -69.23 -12.38 24.38
C LEU A 178 -68.65 -11.74 25.65
N TYR A 179 -69.49 -11.19 26.52
CA TYR A 179 -69.05 -10.57 27.77
C TYR A 179 -68.43 -11.58 28.75
N LEU A 180 -68.93 -12.82 28.79
CA LEU A 180 -68.33 -13.91 29.58
C LEU A 180 -66.92 -14.27 29.09
N LEU A 181 -66.70 -14.36 27.77
CA LEU A 181 -65.37 -14.59 27.18
C LEU A 181 -64.43 -13.42 27.46
N HIS A 182 -64.86 -12.18 27.21
CA HIS A 182 -64.04 -10.98 27.43
C HIS A 182 -63.61 -10.84 28.89
N CYS A 183 -64.54 -11.08 29.83
CA CYS A 183 -64.23 -11.13 31.26
C CYS A 183 -63.20 -12.21 31.61
N PHE A 184 -63.32 -13.40 31.00
CA PHE A 184 -62.40 -14.50 31.22
C PHE A 184 -61.01 -14.21 30.63
N GLY A 185 -60.93 -13.65 29.42
CA GLY A 185 -59.68 -13.24 28.77
C GLY A 185 -58.90 -12.18 29.56
N ILE A 186 -59.58 -11.17 30.12
CA ILE A 186 -58.92 -10.16 30.97
C ILE A 186 -58.44 -10.77 32.29
N LEU A 187 -59.18 -11.70 32.90
CA LEU A 187 -58.73 -12.39 34.11
C LEU A 187 -57.51 -13.27 33.83
N LEU A 188 -57.44 -13.94 32.68
CA LEU A 188 -56.25 -14.67 32.25
C LEU A 188 -55.06 -13.72 32.03
N LEU A 189 -55.25 -12.58 31.35
CA LEU A 189 -54.22 -11.54 31.20
C LEU A 189 -53.67 -11.06 32.55
N ASN A 190 -54.53 -10.86 33.55
CA ASN A 190 -54.10 -10.49 34.91
C ASN A 190 -53.35 -11.64 35.61
N CYS A 191 -53.71 -12.89 35.38
CA CYS A 191 -52.96 -14.05 35.89
C CYS A 191 -51.56 -14.19 35.24
N GLU A 192 -51.36 -13.66 34.03
CA GLU A 192 -50.09 -13.73 33.33
C GLU A 192 -48.99 -12.85 33.97
N SER A 193 -49.37 -11.75 34.62
CA SER A 193 -48.44 -10.79 35.24
C SER A 193 -48.06 -11.13 36.68
N SER A 194 -48.89 -11.87 37.42
CA SER A 194 -48.60 -12.32 38.78
C SER A 194 -47.62 -13.50 38.82
N SER A 195 -46.46 -13.32 39.47
CA SER A 195 -45.44 -14.37 39.62
C SER A 195 -45.76 -15.42 40.70
N SER A 196 -46.77 -15.17 41.54
CA SER A 196 -47.14 -16.04 42.67
C SER A 196 -48.31 -16.97 42.34
N ASN A 197 -47.99 -18.23 42.06
CA ASN A 197 -48.92 -19.38 41.97
C ASN A 197 -50.07 -19.22 40.94
N PRO A 198 -49.94 -19.77 39.71
CA PRO A 198 -50.89 -19.48 38.64
C PRO A 198 -52.29 -20.01 38.94
N CYS A 199 -53.30 -19.15 38.81
CA CYS A 199 -54.71 -19.47 39.04
C CYS A 199 -55.25 -20.59 38.13
N TYR A 200 -54.51 -20.90 37.05
CA TYR A 200 -54.77 -21.95 36.08
C TYR A 200 -54.93 -23.36 36.70
N VAL A 201 -54.17 -23.69 37.74
CA VAL A 201 -54.15 -25.02 38.40
C VAL A 201 -55.52 -25.44 38.98
N HIS A 202 -56.48 -24.51 39.04
CA HIS A 202 -57.85 -24.75 39.49
C HIS A 202 -58.86 -25.00 38.36
N ILE A 203 -58.45 -25.07 37.10
CA ILE A 203 -59.29 -25.50 35.97
C ILE A 203 -59.32 -27.04 35.94
N LYS A 204 -60.46 -27.62 36.30
CA LYS A 204 -60.61 -29.08 36.50
C LYS A 204 -60.94 -29.90 35.25
N ASP A 205 -61.28 -29.21 34.16
CA ASP A 205 -61.76 -29.83 32.91
C ASP A 205 -61.27 -28.98 31.74
N GLU A 206 -59.94 -29.00 31.56
CA GLU A 206 -59.22 -28.29 30.51
C GLU A 206 -59.64 -28.78 29.11
N ASP A 207 -59.69 -30.11 28.92
CA ASP A 207 -60.05 -30.73 27.64
C ASP A 207 -61.45 -30.31 27.17
N ALA A 208 -62.46 -30.28 28.07
CA ALA A 208 -63.77 -29.78 27.69
C ALA A 208 -63.76 -28.27 27.38
N LEU A 209 -62.96 -27.46 28.09
CA LEU A 209 -62.86 -26.03 27.80
C LEU A 209 -62.24 -25.78 26.42
N LEU A 210 -61.09 -26.40 26.14
CA LEU A 210 -60.39 -26.31 24.86
C LEU A 210 -61.27 -26.85 23.73
N SER A 211 -61.84 -28.06 23.89
CA SER A 211 -62.72 -28.68 22.90
C SER A 211 -63.92 -27.82 22.53
N ASN A 212 -64.56 -27.17 23.52
CA ASN A 212 -65.68 -26.26 23.29
C ASN A 212 -65.26 -24.96 22.57
N LEU A 213 -64.12 -24.36 22.93
CA LEU A 213 -63.60 -23.17 22.26
C LEU A 213 -63.17 -23.47 20.81
N VAL A 214 -62.52 -24.61 20.56
CA VAL A 214 -62.16 -25.10 19.22
C VAL A 214 -63.41 -25.41 18.38
N ALA A 215 -64.46 -25.98 18.98
CA ALA A 215 -65.74 -26.20 18.31
C ALA A 215 -66.45 -24.87 17.99
N ALA A 216 -66.37 -23.87 18.87
CA ALA A 216 -66.99 -22.56 18.66
C ALA A 216 -66.39 -21.79 17.48
N LEU A 217 -65.07 -21.93 17.22
CA LEU A 217 -64.43 -21.37 16.02
C LEU A 217 -65.03 -21.90 14.70
N GLN A 218 -65.65 -23.09 14.71
CA GLN A 218 -66.30 -23.66 13.52
C GLN A 218 -67.71 -23.11 13.25
N LEU A 219 -68.29 -22.36 14.19
CA LEU A 219 -69.64 -21.82 14.06
C LEU A 219 -69.63 -20.49 13.29
N PRO A 220 -70.64 -20.22 12.44
CA PRO A 220 -70.82 -18.93 11.77
C PRO A 220 -71.22 -17.86 12.80
N SER A 221 -70.19 -17.30 13.44
CA SER A 221 -70.22 -16.32 14.52
C SER A 221 -69.67 -14.96 14.04
N SER A 222 -70.00 -13.88 14.75
CA SER A 222 -69.50 -12.54 14.42
C SER A 222 -67.98 -12.46 14.56
N GLU A 223 -67.35 -11.53 13.83
CA GLU A 223 -65.90 -11.29 13.93
C GLU A 223 -65.49 -10.93 15.36
N GLU A 224 -66.31 -10.15 16.08
CA GLU A 224 -66.12 -9.82 17.51
C GLU A 224 -66.05 -11.08 18.38
N MET A 225 -67.01 -12.00 18.18
CA MET A 225 -67.06 -13.26 18.93
C MET A 225 -65.86 -14.15 18.62
N ARG A 226 -65.45 -14.22 17.34
CA ARG A 226 -64.26 -14.97 16.93
C ARG A 226 -62.99 -14.35 17.52
N GLY A 227 -62.89 -13.02 17.53
CA GLY A 227 -61.78 -12.26 18.12
C GLY A 227 -61.60 -12.53 19.62
N GLU A 228 -62.69 -12.60 20.38
CA GLU A 228 -62.67 -12.95 21.81
C GLU A 228 -62.34 -14.43 22.07
N ILE A 229 -62.86 -15.36 21.26
CA ILE A 229 -62.49 -16.79 21.34
C ILE A 229 -60.97 -16.96 21.10
N LEU A 230 -60.42 -16.26 20.09
CA LEU A 230 -58.99 -16.26 19.78
C LEU A 230 -58.15 -15.63 20.91
N PHE A 231 -58.61 -14.52 21.51
CA PHE A 231 -57.94 -13.88 22.65
C PHE A 231 -57.88 -14.80 23.87
N VAL A 232 -59.00 -15.45 24.20
CA VAL A 232 -59.09 -16.42 25.30
C VAL A 232 -58.18 -17.62 25.04
N LEU A 233 -58.20 -18.21 23.83
CA LEU A 233 -57.32 -19.32 23.47
C LEU A 233 -55.84 -18.93 23.55
N TYR A 234 -55.46 -17.77 23.01
CA TYR A 234 -54.10 -17.23 23.12
C TYR A 234 -53.64 -17.13 24.58
N LYS A 235 -54.46 -16.55 25.47
CA LYS A 235 -54.10 -16.38 26.88
C LYS A 235 -54.11 -17.67 27.69
N LEU A 236 -55.01 -18.62 27.41
CA LEU A 236 -54.94 -19.97 27.98
C LEU A 236 -53.60 -20.64 27.62
N CYS A 237 -53.28 -20.72 26.32
CA CYS A 237 -52.05 -21.36 25.83
C CYS A 237 -50.77 -20.69 26.35
N ALA A 238 -50.77 -19.35 26.50
CA ALA A 238 -49.63 -18.60 27.02
C ALA A 238 -49.34 -18.90 28.51
N ILE A 239 -50.39 -19.18 29.30
CA ILE A 239 -50.30 -19.48 30.73
C ILE A 239 -49.92 -20.94 30.97
N ILE A 240 -50.52 -21.89 30.24
CA ILE A 240 -50.20 -23.34 30.29
C ILE A 240 -48.67 -23.56 30.19
N ARG A 241 -48.02 -22.83 29.27
CA ARG A 241 -46.58 -22.89 29.01
C ARG A 241 -45.68 -22.53 30.22
N LYS A 242 -46.18 -21.86 31.27
CA LYS A 242 -45.34 -21.39 32.40
C LYS A 242 -45.03 -22.48 33.45
N ASP A 243 -45.85 -23.52 33.55
CA ASP A 243 -45.78 -24.51 34.65
C ASP A 243 -45.17 -25.86 34.21
N ASP A 244 -45.09 -26.13 32.91
CA ASP A 244 -44.94 -27.50 32.40
C ASP A 244 -43.50 -28.04 32.47
N LYS A 245 -43.22 -28.84 33.51
CA LYS A 245 -42.00 -29.65 33.64
C LYS A 245 -42.12 -31.02 32.98
N GLY A 246 -42.34 -31.03 31.67
CA GLY A 246 -42.16 -32.21 30.82
C GLY A 246 -43.40 -33.07 30.58
N GLY A 247 -44.59 -32.52 30.79
CA GLY A 247 -45.80 -32.98 30.12
C GLY A 247 -45.79 -32.60 28.63
N ALA A 248 -46.65 -33.28 27.87
CA ALA A 248 -47.04 -32.82 26.53
C ALA A 248 -48.44 -32.19 26.70
N PRO A 249 -48.63 -30.90 26.41
CA PRO A 249 -49.88 -30.21 26.74
C PRO A 249 -51.06 -30.77 25.94
N SER A 250 -52.22 -30.85 26.59
CA SER A 250 -53.50 -31.38 26.07
C SER A 250 -53.91 -30.79 24.71
N LEU A 251 -53.49 -29.54 24.47
CA LEU A 251 -53.60 -28.82 23.21
C LEU A 251 -53.09 -29.60 21.97
N LEU A 252 -52.04 -30.41 22.12
CA LEU A 252 -51.44 -31.18 21.01
C LEU A 252 -52.43 -32.17 20.37
N ALA A 253 -53.38 -32.72 21.15
CA ALA A 253 -54.44 -33.59 20.64
C ALA A 253 -55.39 -32.86 19.66
N TYR A 254 -55.44 -31.53 19.70
CA TYR A 254 -56.28 -30.68 18.86
C TYR A 254 -55.50 -29.96 17.75
N CYS A 255 -54.16 -29.98 17.78
CA CYS A 255 -53.30 -29.09 16.97
C CYS A 255 -53.60 -29.10 15.45
N PRO A 256 -53.67 -30.25 14.73
CA PRO A 256 -53.93 -30.22 13.28
C PRO A 256 -55.26 -29.56 12.92
N LYS A 257 -56.32 -29.83 13.70
CA LYS A 257 -57.64 -29.23 13.51
C LYS A 257 -57.66 -27.75 13.89
N LEU A 258 -56.98 -27.38 14.98
CA LEU A 258 -56.86 -25.99 15.43
C LEU A 258 -56.08 -25.16 14.39
N LEU A 259 -54.93 -25.63 13.92
CA LEU A 259 -54.14 -24.96 12.89
C LEU A 259 -54.97 -24.70 11.62
N HIS A 260 -55.68 -25.70 11.10
CA HIS A 260 -56.54 -25.52 9.93
C HIS A 260 -57.59 -24.41 10.14
N LEU A 261 -58.28 -24.41 11.29
CA LEU A 261 -59.29 -23.41 11.63
C LEU A 261 -58.72 -22.00 11.85
N LEU A 262 -57.50 -21.89 12.40
CA LEU A 262 -56.82 -20.61 12.59
C LEU A 262 -56.37 -20.02 11.26
N LEU A 263 -55.78 -20.82 10.37
CA LEU A 263 -55.35 -20.35 9.04
C LEU A 263 -56.56 -20.03 8.15
N GLU A 264 -57.64 -20.81 8.23
CA GLU A 264 -58.93 -20.50 7.58
C GLU A 264 -59.53 -19.19 8.12
N ALA A 265 -59.49 -18.96 9.43
CA ALA A 265 -59.98 -17.71 10.03
C ALA A 265 -59.13 -16.50 9.63
N LEU A 266 -57.79 -16.65 9.61
CA LEU A 266 -56.84 -15.60 9.21
C LEU A 266 -57.02 -15.20 7.74
N LEU A 267 -57.16 -16.19 6.85
CA LEU A 267 -57.41 -16.00 5.41
C LEU A 267 -58.73 -15.27 5.15
N LYS A 268 -59.77 -15.53 5.96
CA LYS A 268 -61.14 -15.01 5.72
C LYS A 268 -61.45 -13.69 6.44
N THR A 269 -60.67 -13.28 7.44
CA THR A 269 -61.01 -12.08 8.23
C THR A 269 -60.48 -10.78 7.62
N HIS A 270 -61.34 -9.76 7.63
CA HIS A 270 -61.01 -8.38 7.35
C HIS A 270 -60.90 -7.52 8.63
N ASN A 271 -61.02 -8.12 9.82
CA ASN A 271 -60.94 -7.40 11.09
C ASN A 271 -59.53 -7.55 11.69
N ASP A 272 -58.83 -6.42 11.79
CA ASP A 272 -57.44 -6.34 12.24
C ASP A 272 -57.23 -6.80 13.70
N THR A 273 -58.23 -6.64 14.59
CA THR A 273 -58.18 -7.21 15.94
C THR A 273 -58.27 -8.74 15.93
N VAL A 274 -59.08 -9.31 15.03
CA VAL A 274 -59.19 -10.77 14.84
C VAL A 274 -57.90 -11.33 14.25
N ARG A 275 -57.29 -10.63 13.28
CA ARG A 275 -55.97 -10.97 12.73
C ARG A 275 -54.90 -10.97 13.81
N PHE A 276 -54.79 -9.90 14.61
CA PHE A 276 -53.78 -9.79 15.66
C PHE A 276 -53.89 -10.92 16.68
N ASN A 277 -55.10 -11.22 17.18
CA ASN A 277 -55.32 -12.32 18.12
C ASN A 277 -55.02 -13.70 17.49
N CYS A 278 -55.35 -13.89 16.20
CA CYS A 278 -55.04 -15.12 15.47
C CYS A 278 -53.52 -15.31 15.27
N LEU A 279 -52.82 -14.25 14.83
CA LEU A 279 -51.37 -14.23 14.64
C LEU A 279 -50.63 -14.49 15.96
N ALA A 280 -51.08 -13.89 17.08
CA ALA A 280 -50.50 -14.11 18.40
C ALA A 280 -50.60 -15.59 18.86
N LEU A 281 -51.76 -16.24 18.61
CA LEU A 281 -51.96 -17.66 18.88
C LEU A 281 -51.15 -18.55 17.94
N LEU A 282 -51.19 -18.30 16.62
CA LEU A 282 -50.40 -19.04 15.63
C LEU A 282 -48.90 -18.95 15.89
N THR A 283 -48.39 -17.78 16.30
CA THR A 283 -46.97 -17.58 16.62
C THR A 283 -46.57 -18.35 17.89
N LEU A 284 -47.46 -18.42 18.88
CA LEU A 284 -47.24 -19.24 20.07
C LEU A 284 -47.21 -20.74 19.73
N LEU A 285 -48.11 -21.21 18.86
CA LEU A 285 -48.13 -22.59 18.35
C LEU A 285 -46.87 -22.93 17.52
N ALA A 286 -46.39 -22.01 16.68
CA ALA A 286 -45.14 -22.17 15.94
C ALA A 286 -43.96 -22.36 16.91
N ARG A 287 -43.84 -21.51 17.93
CA ARG A 287 -42.82 -21.61 18.99
C ARG A 287 -42.94 -22.83 19.90
N GLN A 288 -44.04 -23.58 19.81
CA GLN A 288 -44.26 -24.85 20.51
C GLN A 288 -43.99 -26.07 19.61
N GLY A 289 -43.51 -25.88 18.38
CA GLY A 289 -43.32 -26.97 17.40
C GLY A 289 -44.63 -27.59 16.92
N CYS A 290 -45.78 -26.90 17.09
CA CYS A 290 -47.07 -27.51 16.79
C CYS A 290 -47.25 -27.88 15.31
N PHE A 291 -46.60 -27.15 14.39
CA PHE A 291 -46.54 -27.51 12.97
C PHE A 291 -45.75 -28.82 12.77
N GLU A 292 -44.52 -28.91 13.26
CA GLU A 292 -43.70 -30.15 13.23
C GLU A 292 -44.44 -31.36 13.86
N SER A 293 -45.14 -31.12 14.97
CA SER A 293 -45.93 -32.14 15.66
C SER A 293 -47.15 -32.63 14.88
N ALA A 294 -47.67 -31.83 13.94
CA ALA A 294 -48.84 -32.20 13.15
C ALA A 294 -48.46 -33.27 12.11
N TYR A 295 -47.36 -33.07 11.38
CA TYR A 295 -46.86 -34.02 10.38
C TYR A 295 -46.43 -35.36 11.01
N THR A 296 -45.85 -35.32 12.21
CA THR A 296 -45.36 -36.54 12.90
C THR A 296 -46.46 -37.37 13.56
N ASN A 297 -47.50 -36.75 14.14
CA ASN A 297 -48.58 -37.49 14.82
C ASN A 297 -49.63 -38.09 13.87
N GLY A 298 -49.69 -37.63 12.60
CA GLY A 298 -50.64 -38.14 11.59
C GLY A 298 -50.62 -39.66 11.40
N ILE A 299 -49.46 -40.30 11.63
CA ILE A 299 -49.25 -41.75 11.50
C ILE A 299 -50.05 -42.59 12.52
N SER A 300 -50.54 -41.98 13.62
CA SER A 300 -51.15 -42.71 14.75
C SER A 300 -52.65 -42.50 14.98
N SER A 301 -53.26 -41.48 14.36
CA SER A 301 -54.67 -41.12 14.59
C SER A 301 -55.60 -41.78 13.57
N SER A 302 -56.39 -42.76 13.99
CA SER A 302 -57.20 -43.54 13.04
C SER A 302 -58.43 -42.78 12.51
N LYS A 303 -58.51 -42.66 11.17
CA LYS A 303 -59.67 -42.36 10.30
C LYS A 303 -59.81 -40.91 9.79
N SER A 304 -60.06 -40.85 8.47
CA SER A 304 -60.69 -39.79 7.67
C SER A 304 -59.90 -38.53 7.28
N TRP A 305 -58.58 -38.61 7.18
CA TRP A 305 -57.76 -37.63 6.44
C TRP A 305 -56.72 -38.41 5.62
N ASP A 306 -56.73 -38.23 4.29
CA ASP A 306 -55.80 -38.92 3.38
C ASP A 306 -54.43 -38.21 3.33
N GLU A 307 -53.41 -38.90 2.81
CA GLU A 307 -52.00 -38.49 2.72
C GLU A 307 -51.73 -37.17 1.95
N GLY A 308 -52.76 -36.55 1.37
CA GLY A 308 -52.69 -35.21 0.76
C GLY A 308 -52.96 -34.05 1.73
N ALA A 309 -53.32 -34.31 2.99
CA ALA A 309 -53.71 -33.27 3.95
C ALA A 309 -52.56 -32.33 4.37
N ASP A 310 -51.34 -32.85 4.51
CA ASP A 310 -50.20 -32.06 5.02
C ASP A 310 -49.74 -30.98 4.03
N HIS A 311 -49.72 -31.30 2.73
CA HIS A 311 -49.45 -30.33 1.67
C HIS A 311 -50.52 -29.22 1.64
N LEU A 312 -51.78 -29.57 1.90
CA LEU A 312 -52.89 -28.63 1.96
C LEU A 312 -52.75 -27.62 3.11
N ILE A 313 -52.22 -28.02 4.27
CA ILE A 313 -51.97 -27.12 5.41
C ILE A 313 -50.88 -26.10 5.06
N ASN A 314 -49.83 -26.50 4.33
CA ASN A 314 -48.72 -25.61 3.99
C ASN A 314 -49.11 -24.57 2.93
N VAL A 315 -49.87 -24.97 1.92
CA VAL A 315 -50.47 -24.04 0.95
C VAL A 315 -51.49 -23.11 1.63
N LEU A 316 -52.32 -23.63 2.54
CA LEU A 316 -53.25 -22.82 3.33
C LEU A 316 -52.51 -21.82 4.26
N PHE A 317 -51.38 -22.21 4.85
CA PHE A 317 -50.52 -21.30 5.61
C PHE A 317 -50.04 -20.15 4.73
N ALA A 318 -49.42 -20.47 3.59
CA ALA A 318 -48.92 -19.48 2.64
C ALA A 318 -50.02 -18.51 2.18
N GLU A 319 -51.18 -19.01 1.73
CA GLU A 319 -52.33 -18.17 1.39
C GLU A 319 -52.82 -17.31 2.56
N SER A 320 -52.93 -17.86 3.77
CA SER A 320 -53.46 -17.15 4.94
C SER A 320 -52.61 -15.96 5.38
N VAL A 321 -51.30 -15.96 5.14
CA VAL A 321 -50.40 -14.86 5.53
C VAL A 321 -50.30 -13.76 4.45
N LYS A 322 -50.59 -14.04 3.18
CA LYS A 322 -50.54 -13.05 2.08
C LYS A 322 -51.42 -11.82 2.35
N GLY A 323 -52.60 -12.02 2.93
CA GLY A 323 -53.53 -10.94 3.30
C GLY A 323 -53.02 -10.03 4.42
N PRO A 324 -52.68 -10.57 5.62
CA PRO A 324 -52.09 -9.82 6.73
C PRO A 324 -50.76 -9.12 6.40
N LEU A 325 -49.91 -9.71 5.54
CA LEU A 325 -48.69 -9.08 5.03
C LEU A 325 -48.98 -7.76 4.29
N LEU A 326 -50.11 -7.65 3.59
CA LEU A 326 -50.55 -6.42 2.91
C LEU A 326 -51.47 -5.53 3.76
N SER A 327 -51.52 -5.72 5.09
CA SER A 327 -52.26 -4.81 5.97
C SER A 327 -51.62 -3.42 6.00
N SER A 328 -52.44 -2.38 6.20
CA SER A 328 -51.98 -1.01 6.46
C SER A 328 -51.47 -0.80 7.90
N ASP A 329 -51.71 -1.75 8.82
CA ASP A 329 -51.16 -1.71 10.17
C ASP A 329 -49.80 -2.43 10.22
N THR A 330 -48.75 -1.67 10.55
CA THR A 330 -47.38 -2.19 10.69
C THR A 330 -47.25 -3.21 11.81
N GLN A 331 -48.06 -3.15 12.88
CA GLN A 331 -48.06 -4.17 13.93
C GLN A 331 -48.56 -5.53 13.41
N ILE A 332 -49.47 -5.53 12.45
CA ILE A 332 -49.97 -6.76 11.82
C ILE A 332 -48.94 -7.29 10.83
N GLN A 333 -48.28 -6.43 10.06
CA GLN A 333 -47.13 -6.82 9.22
C GLN A 333 -46.03 -7.48 10.06
N ILE A 334 -45.57 -6.82 11.13
CA ILE A 334 -44.54 -7.36 12.05
C ILE A 334 -44.99 -8.67 12.69
N SER A 335 -46.23 -8.75 13.19
CA SER A 335 -46.76 -9.98 13.79
C SER A 335 -46.85 -11.14 12.80
N THR A 336 -47.14 -10.85 11.53
CA THR A 336 -47.17 -11.85 10.45
C THR A 336 -45.76 -12.30 10.06
N LEU A 337 -44.79 -11.38 9.99
CA LEU A 337 -43.39 -11.69 9.75
C LEU A 337 -42.79 -12.52 10.92
N HIS A 338 -43.18 -12.24 12.16
CA HIS A 338 -42.80 -13.06 13.33
C HIS A 338 -43.42 -14.46 13.30
N LEU A 339 -44.66 -14.61 12.83
CA LEU A 339 -45.26 -15.92 12.58
C LEU A 339 -44.47 -16.68 11.51
N ILE A 340 -44.17 -16.05 10.37
CA ILE A 340 -43.42 -16.68 9.27
C ILE A 340 -42.00 -17.05 9.73
N PHE A 341 -41.30 -16.18 10.45
CA PHE A 341 -39.99 -16.48 11.04
C PHE A 341 -40.04 -17.72 11.94
N HIS A 342 -40.98 -17.77 12.89
CA HIS A 342 -41.11 -18.91 13.79
C HIS A 342 -41.62 -20.19 13.12
N TYR A 343 -42.38 -20.09 12.03
CA TYR A 343 -42.71 -21.23 11.17
C TYR A 343 -41.45 -21.74 10.45
N LEU A 344 -40.69 -20.86 9.79
CA LEU A 344 -39.47 -21.20 9.05
C LEU A 344 -38.38 -21.85 9.94
N CYS A 345 -38.29 -21.47 11.23
CA CYS A 345 -37.38 -22.12 12.19
C CYS A 345 -37.76 -23.56 12.56
N CYS A 346 -38.94 -24.06 12.19
CA CYS A 346 -39.51 -25.33 12.66
C CYS A 346 -40.01 -26.25 11.52
N VAL A 347 -39.53 -26.05 10.29
CA VAL A 347 -39.96 -26.80 9.09
C VAL A 347 -38.77 -27.27 8.25
N SER A 348 -38.99 -28.27 7.38
CA SER A 348 -37.95 -28.82 6.51
C SER A 348 -37.61 -27.89 5.33
N PRO A 349 -36.43 -28.01 4.69
CA PRO A 349 -36.08 -27.22 3.51
C PRO A 349 -37.09 -27.34 2.35
N GLU A 350 -37.75 -28.49 2.20
CA GLU A 350 -38.82 -28.71 1.20
C GLU A 350 -40.05 -27.80 1.48
N GLN A 351 -40.32 -27.53 2.75
CA GLN A 351 -41.43 -26.69 3.21
C GLN A 351 -41.07 -25.20 3.14
N ILE A 352 -39.77 -24.86 3.28
CA ILE A 352 -39.25 -23.52 2.97
C ILE A 352 -39.36 -23.24 1.46
N GLN A 353 -38.96 -24.19 0.61
CA GLN A 353 -39.11 -24.12 -0.85
C GLN A 353 -40.58 -23.87 -1.25
N LEU A 354 -41.54 -24.59 -0.66
CA LEU A 354 -42.97 -24.38 -0.91
C LEU A 354 -43.42 -22.93 -0.65
N LEU A 355 -42.97 -22.29 0.44
CA LEU A 355 -43.28 -20.88 0.72
C LEU A 355 -42.69 -19.92 -0.32
N VAL A 356 -41.54 -20.26 -0.91
CA VAL A 356 -40.91 -19.48 -1.99
C VAL A 356 -41.65 -19.69 -3.31
N ASP A 357 -42.09 -20.91 -3.62
CA ASP A 357 -42.94 -21.22 -4.78
C ASP A 357 -44.28 -20.49 -4.69
N GLU A 358 -44.87 -20.41 -3.49
CA GLU A 358 -46.08 -19.64 -3.16
C GLU A 358 -45.91 -18.11 -3.14
N ASN A 359 -44.79 -17.61 -3.67
CA ASN A 359 -44.45 -16.19 -3.85
C ASN A 359 -44.26 -15.40 -2.53
N ILE A 360 -44.12 -16.03 -1.36
CA ILE A 360 -44.07 -15.31 -0.06
C ILE A 360 -42.89 -14.33 0.00
N ALA A 361 -41.75 -14.66 -0.63
CA ALA A 361 -40.61 -13.74 -0.75
C ALA A 361 -40.99 -12.41 -1.42
N ASP A 362 -41.82 -12.44 -2.46
CA ASP A 362 -42.22 -11.26 -3.23
C ASP A 362 -43.09 -10.30 -2.39
N TYR A 363 -43.97 -10.85 -1.53
CA TYR A 363 -44.74 -10.07 -0.55
C TYR A 363 -43.82 -9.41 0.49
N VAL A 364 -42.74 -10.08 0.93
CA VAL A 364 -41.79 -9.52 1.90
C VAL A 364 -40.92 -8.43 1.25
N PHE A 365 -40.49 -8.59 -0.01
CA PHE A 365 -39.83 -7.52 -0.77
C PHE A 365 -40.75 -6.32 -1.01
N GLU A 366 -42.03 -6.54 -1.29
CA GLU A 366 -43.02 -5.46 -1.43
C GLU A 366 -43.22 -4.68 -0.11
N ILE A 367 -43.27 -5.36 1.04
CA ILE A 367 -43.28 -4.68 2.35
C ILE A 367 -42.02 -3.83 2.53
N ILE A 368 -40.82 -4.35 2.21
CA ILE A 368 -39.59 -3.55 2.28
C ILE A 368 -39.72 -2.29 1.42
N ARG A 369 -40.19 -2.43 0.18
CA ARG A 369 -40.40 -1.32 -0.77
C ARG A 369 -41.38 -0.26 -0.23
N LEU A 370 -42.46 -0.68 0.41
CA LEU A 370 -43.48 0.21 0.98
C LEU A 370 -43.13 0.75 2.38
N SER A 371 -42.14 0.15 3.06
CA SER A 371 -41.79 0.52 4.45
C SER A 371 -41.17 1.90 4.59
N GLU A 372 -40.58 2.47 3.53
CA GLU A 372 -39.70 3.66 3.56
C GLU A 372 -38.53 3.48 4.55
N CYS A 373 -37.97 2.27 4.63
CA CYS A 373 -36.87 1.88 5.53
C CYS A 373 -37.16 2.00 7.05
N LYS A 374 -38.42 1.86 7.47
CA LYS A 374 -38.79 1.93 8.91
C LYS A 374 -38.34 0.69 9.70
N GLU A 375 -37.39 0.91 10.62
CA GLU A 375 -36.63 -0.13 11.34
C GLU A 375 -37.38 -1.38 11.82
N PRO A 376 -38.52 -1.31 12.57
CA PRO A 376 -39.10 -2.52 13.15
C PRO A 376 -39.69 -3.47 12.11
N VAL A 377 -40.15 -2.95 10.95
CA VAL A 377 -40.69 -3.77 9.86
C VAL A 377 -39.54 -4.37 9.05
N VAL A 378 -38.56 -3.55 8.68
CA VAL A 378 -37.41 -3.93 7.85
C VAL A 378 -36.60 -5.05 8.50
N ASN A 379 -36.36 -4.96 9.82
CA ASN A 379 -35.62 -5.98 10.57
C ASN A 379 -36.34 -7.35 10.51
N SER A 380 -37.66 -7.38 10.73
CA SER A 380 -38.46 -8.62 10.60
C SER A 380 -38.50 -9.15 9.16
N CYS A 381 -38.58 -8.28 8.15
CA CYS A 381 -38.51 -8.69 6.74
C CYS A 381 -37.18 -9.36 6.39
N LEU A 382 -36.05 -8.76 6.77
CA LEU A 382 -34.71 -9.30 6.49
C LEU A 382 -34.46 -10.63 7.20
N MET A 383 -34.92 -10.79 8.44
CA MET A 383 -34.84 -12.07 9.16
C MET A 383 -35.63 -13.18 8.44
N VAL A 384 -36.82 -12.87 7.90
CA VAL A 384 -37.60 -13.82 7.09
C VAL A 384 -36.92 -14.14 5.76
N LEU A 385 -36.45 -13.13 5.01
CA LEU A 385 -35.74 -13.35 3.74
C LEU A 385 -34.46 -14.16 3.90
N ASN A 386 -33.70 -13.95 4.98
CA ASN A 386 -32.50 -14.71 5.29
C ASN A 386 -32.81 -16.21 5.50
N LEU A 387 -33.92 -16.54 6.17
CA LEU A 387 -34.39 -17.93 6.28
C LEU A 387 -34.94 -18.50 4.96
N LEU A 388 -35.71 -17.73 4.19
CA LEU A 388 -36.18 -18.16 2.87
C LEU A 388 -35.01 -18.44 1.90
N SER A 389 -33.86 -17.78 2.09
CA SER A 389 -32.66 -17.98 1.27
C SER A 389 -32.04 -19.38 1.34
N THR A 390 -32.42 -20.21 2.32
CA THR A 390 -31.99 -21.62 2.41
C THR A 390 -32.69 -22.53 1.37
N ALA A 391 -33.70 -22.04 0.66
CA ALA A 391 -34.28 -22.72 -0.51
C ALA A 391 -33.41 -22.61 -1.78
N GLU A 392 -32.25 -21.93 -1.71
CA GLU A 392 -31.31 -21.74 -2.81
C GLU A 392 -32.01 -21.30 -4.11
N LYS A 393 -32.03 -22.16 -5.14
CA LYS A 393 -32.46 -21.83 -6.51
C LYS A 393 -33.85 -21.21 -6.58
N GLY A 394 -34.83 -21.74 -5.82
CA GLY A 394 -36.17 -21.18 -5.80
C GLY A 394 -36.19 -19.74 -5.28
N PHE A 395 -35.34 -19.43 -4.30
CA PHE A 395 -35.21 -18.10 -3.74
C PHE A 395 -34.41 -17.16 -4.64
N THR A 396 -33.37 -17.64 -5.32
CA THR A 396 -32.58 -16.86 -6.28
C THR A 396 -33.48 -16.21 -7.35
N GLU A 397 -34.46 -16.95 -7.90
CA GLU A 397 -35.40 -16.40 -8.90
C GLU A 397 -36.25 -15.23 -8.35
N ARG A 398 -36.63 -15.27 -7.07
CA ARG A 398 -37.36 -14.17 -6.39
C ARG A 398 -36.44 -13.02 -6.02
N LEU A 399 -35.23 -13.33 -5.57
CA LEU A 399 -34.19 -12.36 -5.23
C LEU A 399 -33.82 -11.50 -6.43
N VAL A 400 -33.80 -12.04 -7.66
CA VAL A 400 -33.60 -11.27 -8.90
C VAL A 400 -34.66 -10.16 -9.08
N VAL A 401 -35.91 -10.41 -8.70
CA VAL A 401 -36.98 -9.39 -8.74
C VAL A 401 -36.87 -8.42 -7.56
N GLY A 402 -36.59 -8.94 -6.36
CA GLY A 402 -36.53 -8.18 -5.11
C GLY A 402 -35.28 -7.32 -4.91
N PHE A 403 -34.16 -7.62 -5.58
CA PHE A 403 -32.82 -7.08 -5.29
C PHE A 403 -32.77 -5.55 -5.19
N SER A 404 -33.49 -4.85 -6.07
CA SER A 404 -33.54 -3.39 -6.08
C SER A 404 -34.05 -2.76 -4.77
N THR A 405 -34.80 -3.51 -3.96
CA THR A 405 -35.27 -3.07 -2.63
C THR A 405 -34.20 -3.20 -1.53
N LEU A 406 -33.16 -4.02 -1.75
CA LEU A 406 -32.10 -4.26 -0.75
C LEU A 406 -31.03 -3.16 -0.76
N VAL A 407 -30.77 -2.49 -1.89
CA VAL A 407 -29.71 -1.47 -1.98
C VAL A 407 -29.98 -0.25 -1.08
N PRO A 408 -31.19 0.35 -1.04
CA PRO A 408 -31.48 1.44 -0.11
C PRO A 408 -31.44 1.01 1.36
N VAL A 409 -31.84 -0.25 1.64
CA VAL A 409 -31.77 -0.82 3.00
C VAL A 409 -30.33 -1.04 3.42
N LEU A 410 -29.47 -1.56 2.54
CA LEU A 410 -28.04 -1.71 2.82
C LEU A 410 -27.40 -0.36 3.15
N ARG A 411 -27.70 0.67 2.35
CA ARG A 411 -27.26 2.05 2.60
C ARG A 411 -27.66 2.56 3.98
N TYR A 412 -28.89 2.28 4.44
CA TYR A 412 -29.35 2.65 5.78
C TYR A 412 -28.59 1.88 6.88
N VAL A 413 -28.54 0.55 6.81
CA VAL A 413 -27.91 -0.28 7.86
C VAL A 413 -26.38 -0.20 7.86
N ALA A 414 -25.76 0.35 6.81
CA ALA A 414 -24.33 0.66 6.75
C ALA A 414 -23.97 1.99 7.44
N GLU A 415 -24.92 2.91 7.64
CA GLU A 415 -24.69 4.16 8.38
C GLU A 415 -24.84 4.00 9.91
N VAL A 416 -25.19 2.81 10.39
CA VAL A 416 -25.39 2.52 11.82
C VAL A 416 -24.40 1.42 12.28
N PRO A 417 -23.49 1.70 13.24
CA PRO A 417 -22.54 0.71 13.73
C PRO A 417 -23.25 -0.44 14.44
N PHE A 418 -22.81 -1.68 14.20
CA PHE A 418 -23.37 -2.91 14.75
C PHE A 418 -24.90 -3.10 14.55
N HIS A 419 -25.49 -2.55 13.48
CA HIS A 419 -26.92 -2.68 13.22
C HIS A 419 -27.35 -4.17 13.10
N PRO A 420 -28.42 -4.63 13.79
CA PRO A 420 -28.67 -6.06 14.07
C PRO A 420 -29.02 -6.93 12.86
N VAL A 421 -29.23 -6.32 11.68
CA VAL A 421 -29.47 -7.02 10.40
C VAL A 421 -28.46 -6.63 9.31
N GLN A 422 -27.36 -5.96 9.66
CA GLN A 422 -26.32 -5.50 8.71
C GLN A 422 -25.69 -6.68 7.96
N HIS A 423 -25.24 -7.72 8.69
CA HIS A 423 -24.68 -8.93 8.09
C HIS A 423 -25.69 -9.66 7.20
N GLN A 424 -26.92 -9.85 7.66
CA GLN A 424 -28.00 -10.53 6.92
C GLN A 424 -28.35 -9.78 5.63
N THR A 425 -28.32 -8.44 5.64
CA THR A 425 -28.52 -7.61 4.44
C THR A 425 -27.37 -7.82 3.44
N LEU A 426 -26.13 -7.79 3.90
CA LEU A 426 -24.95 -8.08 3.07
C LEU A 426 -24.99 -9.49 2.50
N THR A 427 -25.36 -10.51 3.29
CA THR A 427 -25.45 -11.91 2.86
C THR A 427 -26.51 -12.11 1.77
N LEU A 428 -27.65 -11.43 1.85
CA LEU A 428 -28.66 -11.42 0.78
C LEU A 428 -28.17 -10.70 -0.49
N VAL A 429 -27.46 -9.57 -0.35
CA VAL A 429 -26.87 -8.84 -1.49
C VAL A 429 -25.76 -9.66 -2.15
N TRP A 430 -24.87 -10.27 -1.37
CA TRP A 430 -23.82 -11.17 -1.84
C TRP A 430 -24.39 -12.34 -2.61
N LYS A 431 -25.38 -13.05 -2.04
CA LYS A 431 -26.02 -14.20 -2.70
C LYS A 431 -26.67 -13.80 -4.02
N GLY A 432 -27.33 -12.64 -4.09
CA GLY A 432 -27.93 -12.14 -5.32
C GLY A 432 -26.90 -11.94 -6.44
N ILE A 433 -25.77 -11.29 -6.14
CA ILE A 433 -24.71 -11.03 -7.11
C ILE A 433 -23.95 -12.32 -7.48
N SER A 434 -23.67 -13.18 -6.51
CA SER A 434 -22.95 -14.45 -6.71
C SER A 434 -23.76 -15.47 -7.51
N ASP A 435 -25.04 -15.67 -7.17
CA ASP A 435 -25.90 -16.62 -7.88
C ASP A 435 -26.33 -16.09 -9.27
N SER A 436 -26.26 -14.77 -9.51
CA SER A 436 -26.70 -14.13 -10.75
C SER A 436 -25.94 -12.83 -11.04
N PRO A 437 -24.71 -12.88 -11.59
CA PRO A 437 -23.86 -11.69 -11.78
C PRO A 437 -24.46 -10.57 -12.63
N GLY A 438 -25.46 -10.85 -13.46
CA GLY A 438 -26.21 -9.86 -14.25
C GLY A 438 -27.41 -9.19 -13.53
N ILE A 439 -27.63 -9.48 -12.25
CA ILE A 439 -28.72 -8.92 -11.42
C ILE A 439 -28.59 -7.40 -11.19
N VAL A 440 -27.36 -6.89 -11.19
CA VAL A 440 -27.00 -5.51 -10.85
C VAL A 440 -26.90 -4.62 -12.08
N SER A 441 -27.57 -3.48 -12.05
CA SER A 441 -27.34 -2.37 -12.98
C SER A 441 -26.13 -1.54 -12.57
N VAL A 442 -25.52 -0.82 -13.53
CA VAL A 442 -24.35 0.04 -13.30
C VAL A 442 -24.56 1.03 -12.13
N SER A 443 -25.73 1.67 -12.05
CA SER A 443 -26.05 2.61 -10.96
C SER A 443 -26.21 1.94 -9.59
N GLN A 444 -26.61 0.67 -9.55
CA GLN A 444 -26.62 -0.10 -8.29
C GLN A 444 -25.20 -0.50 -7.89
N ILE A 445 -24.31 -0.82 -8.84
CA ILE A 445 -22.90 -1.05 -8.55
C ILE A 445 -22.25 0.21 -8.00
N GLU A 446 -22.51 1.39 -8.59
CA GLU A 446 -22.03 2.67 -8.07
C GLU A 446 -22.47 2.91 -6.61
N GLU A 447 -23.75 2.69 -6.29
CA GLU A 447 -24.24 2.85 -4.91
C GLU A 447 -23.66 1.79 -3.95
N LEU A 448 -23.57 0.52 -4.36
CA LEU A 448 -22.98 -0.56 -3.56
C LEU A 448 -21.49 -0.30 -3.27
N VAL A 449 -20.70 0.08 -4.29
CA VAL A 449 -19.28 0.39 -4.14
C VAL A 449 -19.07 1.57 -3.20
N ILE A 450 -19.86 2.65 -3.33
CA ILE A 450 -19.78 3.82 -2.43
C ILE A 450 -20.12 3.45 -0.98
N VAL A 451 -21.16 2.65 -0.76
CA VAL A 451 -21.57 2.22 0.59
C VAL A 451 -20.50 1.32 1.23
N LEU A 452 -20.03 0.30 0.51
CA LEU A 452 -19.03 -0.63 1.04
C LEU A 452 -17.67 0.04 1.25
N ALA A 453 -17.22 0.90 0.33
CA ALA A 453 -15.99 1.69 0.48
C ALA A 453 -16.01 2.53 1.76
N ARG A 454 -17.16 3.17 2.04
CA ARG A 454 -17.36 3.94 3.29
C ARG A 454 -17.36 3.04 4.53
N MET A 455 -17.94 1.84 4.46
CA MET A 455 -17.86 0.87 5.57
C MET A 455 -16.40 0.51 5.89
N PHE A 456 -15.55 0.25 4.89
CA PHE A 456 -14.12 0.00 5.12
C PHE A 456 -13.37 1.23 5.65
N ARG A 457 -13.64 2.44 5.14
CA ARG A 457 -13.05 3.67 5.68
C ARG A 457 -13.42 3.89 7.15
N CYS A 458 -14.71 3.94 7.48
CA CYS A 458 -15.17 4.16 8.85
C CYS A 458 -14.70 3.06 9.82
N HIS A 459 -14.41 1.85 9.34
CA HIS A 459 -13.79 0.79 10.14
C HIS A 459 -12.30 1.00 10.37
N ASN A 460 -11.53 1.32 9.31
CA ASN A 460 -10.11 1.68 9.39
C ASN A 460 -9.85 2.89 10.30
N ASP A 461 -10.71 3.91 10.20
CA ASP A 461 -10.58 5.18 10.91
C ASP A 461 -11.12 5.11 12.37
N GLY A 462 -11.68 3.95 12.77
CA GLY A 462 -12.21 3.69 14.12
C GLY A 462 -13.58 4.32 14.42
N GLU A 463 -14.24 4.93 13.43
CA GLU A 463 -15.56 5.55 13.58
C GLU A 463 -16.69 4.52 13.77
N MET A 464 -16.57 3.34 13.15
CA MET A 464 -17.54 2.24 13.27
C MET A 464 -16.86 0.88 13.45
N GLY A 465 -17.23 0.17 14.52
CA GLY A 465 -16.90 -1.23 14.67
C GLY A 465 -17.68 -2.10 13.68
N MET A 466 -16.99 -3.03 13.03
CA MET A 466 -17.57 -3.98 12.08
C MET A 466 -17.29 -5.41 12.57
N PRO A 467 -18.30 -6.30 12.69
CA PRO A 467 -18.08 -7.71 12.97
C PRO A 467 -17.24 -8.40 11.88
N ALA A 468 -16.46 -9.41 12.24
CA ALA A 468 -15.62 -10.15 11.28
C ALA A 468 -16.45 -10.78 10.14
N GLU A 469 -17.60 -11.38 10.46
CA GLU A 469 -18.55 -11.94 9.50
C GLU A 469 -19.06 -10.89 8.49
N THR A 470 -19.32 -9.68 8.96
CA THR A 470 -19.73 -8.52 8.13
C THR A 470 -18.59 -8.09 7.21
N PHE A 471 -17.36 -7.98 7.72
CA PHE A 471 -16.16 -7.62 6.95
C PHE A 471 -15.87 -8.64 5.84
N ILE A 472 -15.90 -9.93 6.18
CA ILE A 472 -15.72 -11.05 5.26
C ILE A 472 -16.78 -11.02 4.14
N THR A 473 -18.04 -10.76 4.49
CA THR A 473 -19.12 -10.65 3.49
C THR A 473 -18.93 -9.41 2.60
N ALA A 474 -18.48 -8.28 3.15
CA ALA A 474 -18.19 -7.06 2.38
C ALA A 474 -17.06 -7.27 1.36
N CYS A 475 -15.97 -7.95 1.73
CA CYS A 475 -14.91 -8.35 0.79
C CYS A 475 -15.46 -9.27 -0.32
N SER A 476 -16.25 -10.27 0.06
CA SER A 476 -16.86 -11.23 -0.88
C SER A 476 -17.87 -10.57 -1.84
N ILE A 477 -18.57 -9.51 -1.44
CA ILE A 477 -19.41 -8.70 -2.35
C ILE A 477 -18.53 -7.96 -3.37
N PHE A 478 -17.43 -7.33 -2.95
CA PHE A 478 -16.53 -6.67 -3.90
C PHE A 478 -15.94 -7.65 -4.92
N VAL A 479 -15.54 -8.86 -4.52
CA VAL A 479 -15.09 -9.90 -5.46
C VAL A 479 -16.21 -10.33 -6.41
N ALA A 480 -17.44 -10.50 -5.92
CA ALA A 480 -18.59 -10.82 -6.76
C ALA A 480 -18.94 -9.67 -7.74
N LEU A 481 -18.74 -8.41 -7.34
CA LEU A 481 -18.90 -7.24 -8.19
C LEU A 481 -17.82 -7.15 -9.27
N LEU A 482 -16.55 -7.40 -8.95
CA LEU A 482 -15.45 -7.45 -9.94
C LEU A 482 -15.70 -8.50 -11.04
N ASN A 483 -16.36 -9.61 -10.68
CA ASN A 483 -16.76 -10.67 -11.60
C ASN A 483 -18.12 -10.41 -12.30
N SER A 484 -18.78 -9.27 -12.05
CA SER A 484 -20.03 -8.90 -12.74
C SER A 484 -19.75 -8.25 -14.10
N PRO A 485 -20.47 -8.63 -15.18
CA PRO A 485 -20.36 -7.96 -16.48
C PRO A 485 -20.78 -6.48 -16.43
N SER A 486 -21.61 -6.09 -15.44
CA SER A 486 -22.05 -4.71 -15.25
C SER A 486 -20.98 -3.78 -14.64
N PHE A 487 -19.88 -4.32 -14.09
CA PHE A 487 -18.77 -3.53 -13.54
C PHE A 487 -17.86 -2.96 -14.65
N ILE A 488 -18.01 -3.47 -15.87
CA ILE A 488 -17.16 -3.14 -17.02
C ILE A 488 -17.65 -1.83 -17.68
N GLY A 489 -16.92 -0.73 -17.47
CA GLY A 489 -17.08 0.50 -18.26
C GLY A 489 -17.00 1.83 -17.49
N THR A 490 -16.98 1.83 -16.16
CA THR A 490 -17.04 3.05 -15.32
C THR A 490 -15.73 3.33 -14.57
N SER A 491 -14.96 4.31 -15.07
CA SER A 491 -13.66 4.71 -14.49
C SER A 491 -13.73 5.09 -13.00
N ASN A 492 -14.83 5.70 -12.56
CA ASN A 492 -15.02 6.18 -11.19
C ASN A 492 -15.10 5.04 -10.16
N LEU A 493 -15.41 3.81 -10.59
CA LEU A 493 -15.38 2.65 -9.70
C LEU A 493 -13.94 2.22 -9.38
N VAL A 494 -12.99 2.42 -10.31
CA VAL A 494 -11.60 1.99 -10.15
C VAL A 494 -10.90 2.77 -9.04
N THR A 495 -11.10 4.08 -8.97
CA THR A 495 -10.57 4.91 -7.87
C THR A 495 -11.22 4.59 -6.53
N SER A 496 -12.53 4.35 -6.52
CA SER A 496 -13.25 3.93 -5.30
C SER A 496 -12.77 2.56 -4.81
N LEU A 497 -12.43 1.64 -5.72
CA LEU A 497 -11.85 0.33 -5.45
C LEU A 497 -10.43 0.44 -4.89
N GLN A 498 -9.57 1.31 -5.45
CA GLN A 498 -8.23 1.59 -4.92
C GLN A 498 -8.29 2.08 -3.45
N GLU A 499 -9.15 3.05 -3.14
CA GLU A 499 -9.37 3.52 -1.76
C GLU A 499 -9.90 2.39 -0.86
N THR A 500 -10.88 1.61 -1.34
CA THR A 500 -11.47 0.47 -0.60
C THR A 500 -10.41 -0.53 -0.18
N ILE A 501 -9.61 -1.03 -1.13
CA ILE A 501 -8.64 -2.09 -0.89
C ILE A 501 -7.55 -1.60 0.07
N THR A 502 -7.14 -0.33 -0.08
CA THR A 502 -6.19 0.32 0.84
C THR A 502 -6.74 0.32 2.27
N HIS A 503 -7.98 0.80 2.48
CA HIS A 503 -8.59 0.82 3.82
C HIS A 503 -8.84 -0.60 4.38
N ALA A 504 -9.25 -1.56 3.55
CA ALA A 504 -9.48 -2.95 3.96
C ALA A 504 -8.20 -3.65 4.43
N ILE A 505 -7.09 -3.48 3.71
CA ILE A 505 -5.78 -4.01 4.10
C ILE A 505 -5.27 -3.30 5.36
N VAL A 506 -5.25 -1.95 5.37
CA VAL A 506 -4.67 -1.18 6.49
C VAL A 506 -5.46 -1.39 7.80
N ALA A 507 -6.78 -1.57 7.75
CA ALA A 507 -7.57 -1.97 8.91
C ALA A 507 -7.07 -3.29 9.52
N CYS A 508 -6.89 -4.35 8.71
CA CYS A 508 -6.39 -5.65 9.17
C CYS A 508 -4.96 -5.59 9.76
N LEU A 509 -4.12 -4.64 9.34
CA LEU A 509 -2.77 -4.46 9.89
C LEU A 509 -2.75 -3.73 11.24
N ASN A 510 -3.80 -2.93 11.53
CA ASN A 510 -3.89 -2.06 12.71
C ASN A 510 -4.67 -2.67 13.90
N ILE A 511 -5.48 -3.70 13.68
CA ILE A 511 -6.36 -4.28 14.71
C ILE A 511 -5.59 -5.21 15.66
N SER A 512 -5.75 -5.01 16.97
CA SER A 512 -5.02 -5.77 18.01
C SER A 512 -5.53 -7.20 18.24
N GLU A 513 -6.77 -7.51 17.85
CA GLU A 513 -7.33 -8.87 17.87
C GLU A 513 -7.41 -9.36 16.41
N LYS A 514 -6.35 -10.02 15.95
CA LYS A 514 -6.24 -10.52 14.58
C LYS A 514 -7.19 -11.72 14.39
N ASP A 515 -8.31 -11.56 13.68
CA ASP A 515 -9.00 -12.71 13.08
C ASP A 515 -8.31 -13.04 11.73
N PRO A 516 -7.67 -14.22 11.58
CA PRO A 516 -7.05 -14.62 10.33
C PRO A 516 -8.02 -14.59 9.14
N ASN A 517 -9.32 -14.86 9.38
CA ASN A 517 -10.31 -14.94 8.31
C ASN A 517 -10.60 -13.57 7.69
N GLN A 518 -10.65 -12.49 8.46
CA GLN A 518 -10.80 -11.13 7.92
C GLN A 518 -9.64 -10.80 6.98
N PHE A 519 -8.41 -11.00 7.43
CA PHE A 519 -7.23 -10.61 6.67
C PHE A 519 -7.03 -11.47 5.43
N LEU A 520 -7.32 -12.78 5.49
CA LEU A 520 -7.32 -13.66 4.31
C LEU A 520 -8.33 -13.22 3.26
N HIS A 521 -9.53 -12.74 3.64
CA HIS A 521 -10.50 -12.22 2.68
C HIS A 521 -10.10 -10.84 2.11
N ALA A 522 -9.40 -10.00 2.89
CA ALA A 522 -8.82 -8.74 2.36
C ALA A 522 -7.69 -9.01 1.35
N LEU A 523 -6.82 -9.99 1.63
CA LEU A 523 -5.78 -10.45 0.70
C LEU A 523 -6.39 -11.11 -0.56
N TYR A 524 -7.49 -11.84 -0.41
CA TYR A 524 -8.22 -12.40 -1.55
C TYR A 524 -8.81 -11.29 -2.46
N LEU A 525 -9.42 -10.26 -1.87
CA LEU A 525 -9.89 -9.08 -2.62
C LEU A 525 -8.74 -8.35 -3.33
N LEU A 526 -7.60 -8.15 -2.66
CA LEU A 526 -6.38 -7.55 -3.24
C LEU A 526 -5.87 -8.35 -4.46
N LYS A 527 -5.90 -9.69 -4.38
CA LYS A 527 -5.51 -10.61 -5.46
C LYS A 527 -6.46 -10.56 -6.66
N GLU A 528 -7.77 -10.59 -6.43
CA GLU A 528 -8.79 -10.50 -7.49
C GLU A 528 -8.79 -9.13 -8.18
N ALA A 529 -8.52 -8.05 -7.44
CA ALA A 529 -8.36 -6.71 -8.01
C ALA A 529 -7.12 -6.58 -8.91
N TYR A 530 -6.04 -7.32 -8.64
CA TYR A 530 -4.88 -7.41 -9.55
C TYR A 530 -5.20 -8.24 -10.79
N ALA A 531 -5.95 -9.34 -10.61
CA ALA A 531 -6.39 -10.23 -11.68
C ALA A 531 -7.37 -9.55 -12.67
N TYR A 532 -8.10 -8.53 -12.22
CA TYR A 532 -9.07 -7.79 -13.02
C TYR A 532 -8.46 -7.27 -14.34
N SER A 533 -9.08 -7.66 -15.47
CA SER A 533 -8.54 -7.43 -16.81
C SER A 533 -9.62 -7.46 -17.91
N PRO A 534 -10.62 -6.56 -17.89
CA PRO A 534 -11.70 -6.53 -18.88
C PRO A 534 -11.22 -6.10 -20.28
N GLU A 535 -11.67 -6.78 -21.33
CA GLU A 535 -11.28 -6.56 -22.74
C GLU A 535 -11.68 -5.19 -23.35
N SER A 536 -12.27 -4.29 -22.58
CA SER A 536 -12.93 -3.07 -23.10
C SER A 536 -12.74 -1.78 -22.27
N MET A 537 -11.92 -1.81 -21.22
CA MET A 537 -11.49 -0.59 -20.51
C MET A 537 -10.27 0.04 -21.18
N ASN A 538 -9.99 1.31 -20.88
CA ASN A 538 -8.70 1.92 -21.22
C ASN A 538 -7.59 1.26 -20.39
N ASP A 539 -6.49 0.87 -21.06
CA ASP A 539 -5.34 0.22 -20.42
C ASP A 539 -4.81 1.00 -19.20
N SER A 540 -4.82 2.34 -19.26
CA SER A 540 -4.30 3.20 -18.20
C SER A 540 -4.94 2.95 -16.84
N SER A 541 -6.27 2.82 -16.75
CA SER A 541 -6.95 2.61 -15.47
C SER A 541 -6.72 1.21 -14.89
N ILE A 542 -6.44 0.20 -15.73
CA ILE A 542 -6.05 -1.14 -15.25
C ILE A 542 -4.61 -1.08 -14.71
N ILE A 543 -3.71 -0.40 -15.42
CA ILE A 543 -2.31 -0.19 -14.99
C ILE A 543 -2.26 0.60 -13.67
N GLU A 544 -3.10 1.62 -13.50
CA GLU A 544 -3.24 2.38 -12.25
C GLU A 544 -3.75 1.51 -11.09
N LEU A 545 -4.74 0.64 -11.32
CA LEU A 545 -5.22 -0.32 -10.31
C LEU A 545 -4.12 -1.31 -9.91
N ARG A 546 -3.38 -1.88 -10.87
CA ARG A 546 -2.29 -2.82 -10.58
C ARG A 546 -1.09 -2.14 -9.92
N SER A 547 -0.77 -0.90 -10.29
CA SER A 547 0.21 -0.08 -9.56
C SER A 547 -0.23 0.09 -8.11
N CYS A 548 -1.48 0.49 -7.86
CA CYS A 548 -2.01 0.65 -6.51
C CYS A 548 -1.90 -0.64 -5.68
N VAL A 549 -2.19 -1.81 -6.26
CA VAL A 549 -2.01 -3.10 -5.57
C VAL A 549 -0.54 -3.34 -5.21
N VAL A 550 0.39 -3.11 -6.14
CA VAL A 550 1.83 -3.26 -5.89
C VAL A 550 2.35 -2.23 -4.88
N ASP A 551 1.84 -1.00 -4.90
CA ASP A 551 2.17 0.05 -3.93
C ASP A 551 1.62 -0.27 -2.53
N ILE A 552 0.45 -0.92 -2.39
CA ILE A 552 -0.05 -1.47 -1.11
C ILE A 552 0.86 -2.60 -0.62
N CYS A 553 1.25 -3.53 -1.51
CA CYS A 553 2.16 -4.62 -1.18
C CYS A 553 3.53 -4.09 -0.68
N LYS A 554 4.09 -3.11 -1.39
CA LYS A 554 5.37 -2.43 -1.11
C LYS A 554 5.34 -1.57 0.16
N SER A 555 4.26 -0.80 0.38
CA SER A 555 4.22 0.24 1.42
C SER A 555 3.60 -0.22 2.74
N HIS A 556 2.80 -1.30 2.71
CA HIS A 556 2.08 -1.78 3.88
C HIS A 556 2.36 -3.25 4.19
N LEU A 557 2.11 -4.17 3.25
CA LEU A 557 2.24 -5.61 3.53
C LEU A 557 3.68 -6.07 3.76
N LEU A 558 4.61 -5.68 2.88
CA LEU A 558 6.02 -6.10 2.96
C LEU A 558 6.71 -5.55 4.22
N PRO A 559 6.63 -4.25 4.59
CA PRO A 559 7.20 -3.75 5.83
C PRO A 559 6.56 -4.37 7.08
N TRP A 560 5.25 -4.64 7.05
CA TRP A 560 4.55 -5.27 8.18
C TRP A 560 4.96 -6.72 8.36
N ILE A 561 5.01 -7.54 7.31
CA ILE A 561 5.34 -8.97 7.47
C ILE A 561 6.80 -9.19 7.86
N LEU A 562 7.74 -8.36 7.35
CA LEU A 562 9.15 -8.37 7.78
C LEU A 562 9.30 -8.05 9.29
N MET A 563 8.40 -7.26 9.87
CA MET A 563 8.37 -6.93 11.29
C MET A 563 7.64 -7.98 12.13
N ALA A 564 6.49 -8.44 11.66
CA ALA A 564 5.49 -9.16 12.46
C ALA A 564 5.57 -10.70 12.36
N ILE A 565 6.42 -11.27 11.50
CA ILE A 565 6.43 -12.73 11.19
C ILE A 565 6.48 -13.66 12.42
N ASN A 566 7.08 -13.22 13.53
CA ASN A 566 7.16 -13.99 14.78
C ASN A 566 5.85 -14.02 15.59
N GLU A 567 4.85 -13.20 15.22
CA GLU A 567 3.55 -13.02 15.89
C GLU A 567 2.37 -13.21 14.92
N VAL A 568 2.57 -14.01 13.87
CA VAL A 568 1.63 -14.21 12.76
C VAL A 568 1.43 -15.70 12.51
N ASP A 569 0.19 -16.13 12.30
CA ASP A 569 -0.15 -17.53 12.00
C ASP A 569 0.32 -17.96 10.60
N GLU A 570 0.64 -19.25 10.45
CA GLU A 570 1.14 -19.83 9.19
C GLU A 570 0.22 -19.51 8.00
N ASP A 571 -1.10 -19.65 8.17
CA ASP A 571 -2.05 -19.42 7.08
C ASP A 571 -2.09 -17.94 6.63
N ILE A 572 -1.85 -16.97 7.53
CA ILE A 572 -1.70 -15.54 7.17
C ILE A 572 -0.41 -15.32 6.36
N ALA A 573 0.72 -15.88 6.83
CA ALA A 573 1.99 -15.80 6.12
C ALA A 573 1.89 -16.44 4.72
N LEU A 574 1.24 -17.61 4.62
CA LEU A 574 0.93 -18.27 3.34
C LEU A 574 0.05 -17.41 2.43
N GLY A 575 -0.93 -16.67 2.98
CA GLY A 575 -1.80 -15.76 2.22
C GLY A 575 -1.04 -14.58 1.61
N ILE A 576 -0.12 -13.97 2.37
CA ILE A 576 0.74 -12.88 1.88
C ILE A 576 1.71 -13.41 0.82
N LEU A 577 2.38 -14.54 1.08
CA LEU A 577 3.28 -15.18 0.12
C LEU A 577 2.54 -15.66 -1.14
N GLU A 578 1.28 -16.11 -1.05
CA GLU A 578 0.45 -16.39 -2.24
C GLU A 578 0.14 -15.12 -3.02
N THR A 579 -0.24 -14.03 -2.35
CA THR A 579 -0.57 -12.76 -3.02
C THR A 579 0.65 -12.21 -3.76
N PHE A 580 1.83 -12.22 -3.12
CA PHE A 580 3.07 -11.79 -3.75
C PHE A 580 3.47 -12.72 -4.90
N HIS A 581 3.35 -14.05 -4.73
CA HIS A 581 3.61 -15.01 -5.81
C HIS A 581 2.65 -14.85 -7.00
N PHE A 582 1.38 -14.52 -6.75
CA PHE A 582 0.39 -14.28 -7.80
C PHE A 582 0.71 -13.03 -8.63
N ILE A 583 1.17 -11.94 -8.00
CA ILE A 583 1.66 -10.74 -8.70
C ILE A 583 2.82 -11.09 -9.64
N LEU A 584 3.78 -11.88 -9.13
CA LEU A 584 4.95 -12.32 -9.90
C LEU A 584 4.58 -13.24 -11.08
N LEU A 585 3.58 -14.11 -10.94
CA LEU A 585 3.17 -15.02 -12.04
C LEU A 585 2.63 -14.29 -13.29
N GLN A 586 2.25 -13.01 -13.19
CA GLN A 586 1.79 -12.21 -14.32
C GLN A 586 2.96 -11.59 -15.10
N ASN A 587 3.85 -12.42 -15.64
CA ASN A 587 5.08 -12.04 -16.37
C ASN A 587 4.87 -11.10 -17.59
N SER A 588 3.64 -10.89 -18.05
CA SER A 588 3.29 -9.93 -19.10
C SER A 588 3.10 -8.49 -18.60
N ASP A 589 3.07 -8.26 -17.28
CA ASP A 589 2.85 -6.95 -16.68
C ASP A 589 4.17 -6.22 -16.36
N VAL A 590 4.23 -4.93 -16.65
CA VAL A 590 5.36 -4.04 -16.31
C VAL A 590 5.55 -3.91 -14.78
N GLN A 591 4.50 -4.18 -14.01
CA GLN A 591 4.52 -4.15 -12.54
C GLN A 591 5.24 -5.36 -11.91
N ALA A 592 5.20 -6.54 -12.54
CA ALA A 592 5.77 -7.76 -11.94
C ALA A 592 7.32 -7.71 -11.80
N PRO A 593 8.10 -7.24 -12.80
CA PRO A 593 9.53 -6.99 -12.62
C PRO A 593 9.86 -5.94 -11.56
N GLN A 594 9.07 -4.86 -11.48
CA GLN A 594 9.29 -3.82 -10.47
C GLN A 594 9.07 -4.35 -9.05
N PHE A 595 8.05 -5.20 -8.86
CA PHE A 595 7.79 -5.84 -7.58
C PHE A 595 8.83 -6.92 -7.23
N ALA A 596 9.33 -7.67 -8.21
CA ALA A 596 10.44 -8.61 -8.03
C ALA A 596 11.70 -7.90 -7.49
N GLU A 597 12.09 -6.78 -8.10
CA GLU A 597 13.22 -5.94 -7.68
C GLU A 597 13.05 -5.37 -6.26
N ILE A 598 11.83 -4.93 -5.89
CA ILE A 598 11.50 -4.47 -4.54
C ILE A 598 11.68 -5.58 -3.49
N LEU A 599 11.24 -6.81 -3.81
CA LEU A 599 11.36 -7.96 -2.90
C LEU A 599 12.83 -8.30 -2.65
N VAL A 600 13.64 -8.49 -3.71
CA VAL A 600 15.06 -8.85 -3.54
C VAL A 600 15.88 -7.73 -2.88
N SER A 601 15.57 -6.46 -3.15
CA SER A 601 16.12 -5.30 -2.43
C SER A 601 15.76 -5.27 -0.93
N SER A 602 14.78 -6.08 -0.51
CA SER A 602 14.33 -6.23 0.88
C SER A 602 14.81 -7.56 1.53
N SER A 603 15.87 -8.16 0.98
CA SER A 603 16.45 -9.44 1.45
C SER A 603 15.45 -10.60 1.48
N TRP A 604 14.63 -10.73 0.43
CA TRP A 604 13.55 -11.71 0.38
C TRP A 604 14.00 -13.17 0.39
N PHE A 605 15.22 -13.51 -0.05
CA PHE A 605 15.69 -14.89 0.03
C PHE A 605 15.94 -15.27 1.50
N SER A 606 16.70 -14.48 2.26
CA SER A 606 16.92 -14.79 3.69
C SER A 606 15.64 -14.71 4.51
N PHE A 607 14.72 -13.77 4.22
CA PHE A 607 13.39 -13.77 4.82
C PHE A 607 12.59 -15.04 4.49
N SER A 608 12.63 -15.51 3.24
CA SER A 608 11.93 -16.74 2.83
C SER A 608 12.45 -17.97 3.58
N PHE A 609 13.77 -18.11 3.76
CA PHE A 609 14.34 -19.19 4.58
C PHE A 609 14.06 -19.00 6.09
N GLY A 610 13.95 -17.76 6.58
CA GLY A 610 13.44 -17.46 7.91
C GLY A 610 12.00 -17.99 8.12
N CYS A 611 11.13 -17.83 7.12
CA CYS A 611 9.78 -18.40 7.14
C CYS A 611 9.78 -19.94 7.21
N LEU A 612 10.75 -20.61 6.57
CA LEU A 612 10.89 -22.07 6.66
C LEU A 612 11.41 -22.54 8.02
N GLY A 613 12.22 -21.73 8.70
CA GLY A 613 12.66 -21.98 10.07
C GLY A 613 11.54 -21.79 11.12
N LEU A 614 10.64 -20.83 10.89
CA LEU A 614 9.47 -20.57 11.74
C LEU A 614 8.31 -21.55 11.49
N PHE A 615 8.04 -21.88 10.23
CA PHE A 615 6.93 -22.73 9.80
C PHE A 615 7.45 -23.95 9.01
N PRO A 616 7.94 -25.00 9.68
CA PRO A 616 8.55 -26.17 9.04
C PRO A 616 7.49 -27.14 8.46
N THR A 617 6.66 -26.65 7.55
CA THR A 617 5.59 -27.42 6.89
C THR A 617 5.84 -27.57 5.40
N GLU A 618 5.35 -28.66 4.81
CA GLU A 618 5.41 -28.86 3.36
C GLU A 618 4.55 -27.81 2.61
N LYS A 619 3.54 -27.18 3.24
CA LYS A 619 2.80 -26.04 2.66
C LYS A 619 3.74 -24.84 2.46
N MET A 620 4.41 -24.41 3.53
CA MET A 620 5.29 -23.23 3.51
C MET A 620 6.50 -23.47 2.60
N LYS A 621 7.12 -24.65 2.70
CA LYS A 621 8.21 -25.12 1.82
C LYS A 621 7.82 -25.04 0.34
N TRP A 622 6.67 -25.60 -0.04
CA TRP A 622 6.20 -25.55 -1.43
C TRP A 622 5.95 -24.09 -1.86
N ARG A 623 5.31 -23.28 -1.01
CA ARG A 623 5.04 -21.86 -1.30
C ARG A 623 6.32 -21.07 -1.55
N VAL A 624 7.30 -21.19 -0.66
CA VAL A 624 8.60 -20.52 -0.75
C VAL A 624 9.31 -20.92 -2.04
N TYR A 625 9.48 -22.22 -2.34
CA TYR A 625 10.23 -22.62 -3.54
C TYR A 625 9.51 -22.26 -4.85
N LEU A 626 8.18 -22.24 -4.90
CA LEU A 626 7.48 -21.69 -6.07
C LEU A 626 7.69 -20.18 -6.21
N MET A 627 7.67 -19.42 -5.12
CA MET A 627 7.90 -17.99 -5.16
C MET A 627 9.36 -17.64 -5.53
N LEU A 628 10.34 -18.36 -4.98
CA LEU A 628 11.75 -18.24 -5.39
C LEU A 628 11.94 -18.64 -6.86
N SER A 629 11.26 -19.69 -7.32
CA SER A 629 11.24 -20.07 -8.75
C SER A 629 10.74 -18.93 -9.64
N SER A 630 9.60 -18.32 -9.32
CA SER A 630 9.06 -17.20 -10.12
C SER A 630 9.88 -15.91 -10.02
N LEU A 631 10.47 -15.60 -8.86
CA LEU A 631 11.44 -14.50 -8.73
C LEU A 631 12.65 -14.70 -9.65
N VAL A 632 13.23 -15.91 -9.66
CA VAL A 632 14.37 -16.25 -10.52
C VAL A 632 13.99 -16.20 -12.00
N GLU A 633 12.78 -16.65 -12.35
CA GLU A 633 12.24 -16.61 -13.72
C GLU A 633 12.14 -15.16 -14.26
N ILE A 634 11.70 -14.22 -13.44
CA ILE A 634 11.63 -12.79 -13.78
C ILE A 634 13.02 -12.15 -13.85
N LEU A 635 13.89 -12.45 -12.88
CA LEU A 635 15.15 -11.73 -12.71
C LEU A 635 16.27 -12.24 -13.63
N LEU A 636 16.19 -13.46 -14.16
CA LEU A 636 17.16 -14.04 -15.11
C LEU A 636 16.57 -14.37 -16.49
N GLU A 637 15.24 -14.26 -16.67
CA GLU A 637 14.50 -14.57 -17.90
C GLU A 637 14.70 -16.03 -18.39
N ASN A 638 14.31 -16.33 -19.63
CA ASN A 638 14.64 -17.58 -20.35
C ASN A 638 14.34 -18.89 -19.58
N ASP A 639 13.15 -18.98 -18.97
CA ASP A 639 12.68 -20.12 -18.15
C ASP A 639 13.61 -20.48 -16.96
N ALA A 640 14.52 -19.59 -16.55
CA ALA A 640 15.55 -19.87 -15.54
C ALA A 640 15.01 -20.32 -14.18
N GLY A 641 13.75 -20.03 -13.85
CA GLY A 641 13.08 -20.50 -12.64
C GLY A 641 12.65 -21.99 -12.65
N GLN A 642 12.64 -22.65 -13.81
CA GLN A 642 12.17 -24.03 -13.98
C GLN A 642 12.91 -25.06 -13.11
N PRO A 643 14.27 -25.06 -12.98
CA PRO A 643 14.98 -26.07 -12.20
C PRO A 643 14.56 -26.12 -10.73
N ILE A 644 14.21 -24.97 -10.13
CA ILE A 644 13.69 -24.89 -8.75
C ILE A 644 12.28 -25.52 -8.68
N ARG A 645 11.43 -25.21 -9.66
CA ARG A 645 10.04 -25.69 -9.74
C ARG A 645 9.94 -27.21 -9.80
N GLU A 646 10.85 -27.85 -10.52
CA GLU A 646 10.87 -29.31 -10.70
C GLU A 646 11.29 -30.09 -9.44
N VAL A 647 12.14 -29.49 -8.58
CA VAL A 647 12.71 -30.18 -7.41
C VAL A 647 12.22 -29.65 -6.06
N ALA A 648 11.36 -28.63 -6.04
CA ALA A 648 10.88 -27.90 -4.85
C ALA A 648 10.50 -28.78 -3.64
N SER A 649 9.82 -29.91 -3.85
CA SER A 649 9.43 -30.84 -2.78
C SER A 649 10.60 -31.61 -2.13
N ASN A 650 11.78 -31.57 -2.74
CA ASN A 650 12.96 -32.36 -2.37
C ASN A 650 14.12 -31.50 -1.85
N LEU A 651 14.03 -30.18 -1.98
CA LEU A 651 14.99 -29.25 -1.39
C LEU A 651 14.78 -29.18 0.14
N PRO A 652 15.87 -29.16 0.94
CA PRO A 652 15.79 -29.06 2.39
C PRO A 652 15.53 -27.62 2.86
N THR A 653 14.78 -27.47 3.95
CA THR A 653 14.33 -26.18 4.50
C THR A 653 15.41 -25.32 5.14
N ASP A 654 16.55 -25.90 5.52
CA ASP A 654 17.69 -25.20 6.12
C ASP A 654 18.74 -24.84 5.05
N PRO A 655 19.19 -23.57 4.94
CA PRO A 655 20.28 -23.17 4.05
C PRO A 655 21.57 -24.02 4.19
N ILE A 656 21.90 -24.48 5.39
CA ILE A 656 23.07 -25.34 5.65
C ILE A 656 22.87 -26.72 5.01
N ASP A 657 21.67 -27.27 5.00
CA ASP A 657 21.37 -28.53 4.31
C ASP A 657 21.44 -28.38 2.78
N LEU A 658 21.15 -27.19 2.22
CA LEU A 658 21.41 -26.91 0.80
C LEU A 658 22.92 -27.00 0.50
N LEU A 659 23.77 -26.45 1.38
CA LEU A 659 25.22 -26.54 1.25
C LEU A 659 25.74 -27.97 1.44
N LEU A 660 25.12 -28.78 2.31
CA LEU A 660 25.42 -30.21 2.43
C LEU A 660 24.98 -30.99 1.17
N LEU A 661 23.89 -30.58 0.52
CA LEU A 661 23.41 -31.18 -0.73
C LEU A 661 24.37 -30.90 -1.90
N LEU A 662 24.97 -29.70 -1.99
CA LEU A 662 26.05 -29.40 -2.94
C LEU A 662 27.28 -30.31 -2.77
N GLY A 663 27.64 -30.66 -1.52
CA GLY A 663 28.82 -31.48 -1.22
C GLY A 663 28.73 -32.96 -1.63
N GLN A 664 27.60 -33.40 -2.21
CA GLN A 664 27.35 -34.80 -2.59
C GLN A 664 27.71 -35.09 -4.05
N LYS A 665 27.95 -36.38 -4.36
CA LYS A 665 28.28 -36.82 -5.73
C LYS A 665 27.03 -37.05 -6.57
N SER A 666 26.79 -36.21 -7.59
CA SER A 666 25.67 -36.36 -8.52
C SER A 666 25.90 -37.41 -9.62
N SER A 667 27.11 -37.94 -9.78
CA SER A 667 27.42 -38.86 -10.88
C SER A 667 26.47 -40.06 -10.93
N LYS A 668 25.70 -40.17 -12.03
CA LYS A 668 24.64 -41.17 -12.29
C LYS A 668 23.34 -40.99 -11.47
N ASN A 669 23.17 -39.89 -10.74
CA ASN A 669 21.94 -39.51 -10.04
C ASN A 669 21.44 -38.16 -10.59
N THR A 670 20.67 -38.21 -11.68
CA THR A 670 20.14 -37.02 -12.37
C THR A 670 19.28 -36.14 -11.47
N PHE A 671 18.52 -36.75 -10.55
CA PHE A 671 17.68 -36.05 -9.58
C PHE A 671 18.53 -35.21 -8.59
N LEU A 672 19.68 -35.74 -8.14
CA LEU A 672 20.61 -34.98 -7.32
C LEU A 672 21.30 -33.86 -8.11
N ASP A 673 21.62 -34.06 -9.39
CA ASP A 673 22.10 -32.96 -10.24
C ASP A 673 21.06 -31.84 -10.34
N SER A 674 19.79 -32.15 -10.65
CA SER A 674 18.70 -31.16 -10.66
C SER A 674 18.57 -30.40 -9.33
N CYS A 675 18.65 -31.11 -8.20
CA CYS A 675 18.63 -30.48 -6.87
C CYS A 675 19.85 -29.54 -6.67
N GLN A 676 21.06 -29.98 -7.01
CA GLN A 676 22.27 -29.17 -6.92
C GLN A 676 22.20 -27.93 -7.83
N CYS A 677 21.60 -28.03 -9.00
CA CYS A 677 21.40 -26.91 -9.92
C CYS A 677 20.40 -25.89 -9.38
N ALA A 678 19.29 -26.34 -8.78
CA ALA A 678 18.36 -25.45 -8.09
C ALA A 678 19.01 -24.73 -6.90
N VAL A 679 19.89 -25.41 -6.14
CA VAL A 679 20.67 -24.77 -5.07
C VAL A 679 21.65 -23.73 -5.61
N LEU A 680 22.46 -24.06 -6.63
CA LEU A 680 23.39 -23.11 -7.25
C LEU A 680 22.66 -21.88 -7.80
N LEU A 681 21.49 -22.07 -8.39
CA LEU A 681 20.63 -21.02 -8.94
C LEU A 681 20.03 -20.10 -7.86
N ILE A 682 19.53 -20.66 -6.74
CA ILE A 682 19.04 -19.89 -5.59
C ILE A 682 20.17 -19.06 -4.98
N LEU A 683 21.30 -19.69 -4.66
CA LEU A 683 22.47 -19.04 -4.09
C LEU A 683 23.03 -17.96 -5.03
N HIS A 684 23.14 -18.26 -6.33
CA HIS A 684 23.62 -17.30 -7.32
C HIS A 684 22.71 -16.07 -7.36
N THR A 685 21.39 -16.28 -7.44
CA THR A 685 20.45 -15.16 -7.55
C THR A 685 20.45 -14.31 -6.28
N SER A 686 20.43 -14.90 -5.08
CA SER A 686 20.52 -14.12 -3.83
C SER A 686 21.85 -13.35 -3.72
N SER A 687 22.95 -13.94 -4.18
CA SER A 687 24.28 -13.30 -4.20
C SER A 687 24.43 -12.12 -5.17
N LEU A 688 23.49 -11.90 -6.09
CA LEU A 688 23.47 -10.69 -6.92
C LEU A 688 22.95 -9.46 -6.16
N TYR A 689 22.21 -9.67 -5.06
CA TYR A 689 21.57 -8.64 -4.23
C TYR A 689 22.17 -8.54 -2.82
N ASP A 690 23.39 -9.06 -2.62
CA ASP A 690 24.06 -9.18 -1.31
C ASP A 690 23.25 -9.95 -0.23
N ASP A 691 22.23 -10.73 -0.61
CA ASP A 691 21.35 -11.46 0.31
C ASP A 691 21.99 -12.81 0.72
N ARG A 692 22.58 -12.83 1.92
CA ARG A 692 23.48 -13.90 2.41
C ARG A 692 22.72 -15.00 3.15
N LEU A 693 22.49 -16.11 2.45
CA LEU A 693 21.87 -17.31 3.01
C LEU A 693 22.78 -18.15 3.92
N ALA A 694 24.10 -17.98 3.83
CA ALA A 694 25.10 -18.69 4.64
C ALA A 694 26.43 -17.91 4.72
N ASP A 695 27.33 -18.30 5.61
CA ASP A 695 28.65 -17.66 5.77
C ASP A 695 29.59 -18.00 4.59
N GLU A 696 30.50 -17.07 4.25
CA GLU A 696 31.34 -17.21 3.05
C GLU A 696 32.32 -18.39 3.13
N LYS A 697 32.59 -18.91 4.33
CA LYS A 697 33.48 -20.04 4.56
C LYS A 697 32.77 -21.39 4.37
N SER A 698 31.53 -21.56 4.83
CA SER A 698 30.73 -22.75 4.51
C SER A 698 30.33 -22.78 3.04
N MET A 699 29.94 -21.62 2.49
CA MET A 699 29.73 -21.43 1.04
C MET A 699 30.93 -21.89 0.22
N LEU A 700 32.13 -21.36 0.52
CA LEU A 700 33.34 -21.73 -0.20
C LEU A 700 33.65 -23.23 -0.07
N ALA A 701 33.58 -23.79 1.14
CA ALA A 701 33.89 -25.19 1.39
C ALA A 701 32.94 -26.15 0.62
N SER A 702 31.64 -25.85 0.56
CA SER A 702 30.67 -26.66 -0.20
C SER A 702 30.79 -26.49 -1.72
N LEU A 703 31.11 -25.29 -2.21
CA LEU A 703 31.42 -25.07 -3.64
C LEU A 703 32.68 -25.84 -4.06
N GLU A 704 33.73 -25.83 -3.25
CA GLU A 704 34.96 -26.59 -3.50
C GLU A 704 34.71 -28.10 -3.46
N GLN A 705 33.92 -28.57 -2.50
CA GLN A 705 33.51 -29.96 -2.43
C GLN A 705 32.69 -30.38 -3.67
N TYR A 706 31.72 -29.57 -4.11
CA TYR A 706 30.96 -29.82 -5.34
C TYR A 706 31.88 -29.96 -6.57
N ILE A 707 32.80 -29.00 -6.77
CA ILE A 707 33.76 -29.00 -7.89
C ILE A 707 34.66 -30.24 -7.85
N LEU A 708 35.21 -30.58 -6.68
CA LEU A 708 36.11 -31.73 -6.52
C LEU A 708 35.39 -33.07 -6.76
N VAL A 709 34.19 -33.23 -6.19
CA VAL A 709 33.46 -34.50 -6.19
C VAL A 709 32.84 -34.80 -7.55
N ASN A 710 32.32 -33.78 -8.23
CA ASN A 710 31.69 -33.90 -9.56
C ASN A 710 32.67 -33.60 -10.72
N SER A 711 33.96 -33.39 -10.42
CA SER A 711 35.04 -33.16 -11.37
C SER A 711 35.07 -34.12 -12.57
N SER A 712 34.80 -35.42 -12.36
CA SER A 712 34.77 -36.43 -13.43
C SER A 712 33.74 -36.15 -14.52
N ASP A 713 32.69 -35.41 -14.18
CA ASP A 713 31.51 -35.23 -15.01
C ASP A 713 31.55 -33.82 -15.62
N LEU A 714 31.97 -32.81 -14.83
CA LEU A 714 32.32 -31.46 -15.28
C LEU A 714 33.42 -31.45 -16.36
N LEU A 715 34.45 -32.31 -16.22
CA LEU A 715 35.60 -32.40 -17.15
C LEU A 715 35.33 -33.23 -18.40
N CYS A 716 34.15 -33.84 -18.53
CA CYS A 716 33.85 -34.84 -19.57
C CYS A 716 32.55 -34.54 -20.35
N GLY A 717 31.69 -33.65 -19.82
CA GLY A 717 30.47 -33.18 -20.48
C GLY A 717 30.55 -31.71 -20.93
N VAL A 718 29.61 -31.31 -21.78
CA VAL A 718 29.38 -29.88 -22.05
C VAL A 718 28.68 -29.28 -20.83
N VAL A 719 29.38 -28.40 -20.11
CA VAL A 719 28.79 -27.65 -18.99
C VAL A 719 27.86 -26.57 -19.56
N ASP A 720 26.66 -26.48 -19.01
CA ASP A 720 25.69 -25.42 -19.30
C ASP A 720 26.29 -24.03 -18.94
N PRO A 721 26.31 -23.04 -19.87
CA PRO A 721 26.79 -21.69 -19.61
C PRO A 721 26.13 -21.00 -18.40
N LEU A 722 24.87 -21.33 -18.07
CA LEU A 722 24.20 -20.79 -16.89
C LEU A 722 24.77 -21.39 -15.60
N LYS A 723 24.87 -22.73 -15.50
CA LYS A 723 25.58 -23.41 -14.39
C LYS A 723 27.02 -22.90 -14.23
N MET A 724 27.72 -22.67 -15.34
CA MET A 724 29.09 -22.15 -15.34
C MET A 724 29.14 -20.73 -14.76
N THR A 725 28.24 -19.83 -15.19
CA THR A 725 28.08 -18.47 -14.64
C THR A 725 27.80 -18.48 -13.14
N GLN A 726 26.90 -19.37 -12.69
CA GLN A 726 26.57 -19.54 -11.27
C GLN A 726 27.82 -19.89 -10.44
N LEU A 727 28.57 -20.91 -10.88
CA LEU A 727 29.79 -21.37 -10.21
C LEU A 727 30.88 -20.29 -10.19
N ILE A 728 31.10 -19.58 -11.30
CA ILE A 728 32.07 -18.46 -11.37
C ILE A 728 31.68 -17.37 -10.37
N ASN A 729 30.42 -16.92 -10.37
CA ASN A 729 29.96 -15.85 -9.49
C ASN A 729 30.12 -16.22 -8.01
N LEU A 730 29.60 -17.39 -7.62
CA LEU A 730 29.61 -17.85 -6.23
C LEU A 730 31.01 -18.14 -5.71
N TYR A 731 31.87 -18.77 -6.52
CA TYR A 731 33.25 -19.04 -6.15
C TYR A 731 34.05 -17.73 -6.03
N GLY A 732 33.97 -16.86 -7.04
CA GLY A 732 34.71 -15.60 -7.05
C GLY A 732 34.31 -14.65 -5.92
N LEU A 733 33.02 -14.54 -5.61
CA LEU A 733 32.52 -13.75 -4.48
C LEU A 733 33.07 -14.27 -3.14
N SER A 734 32.97 -15.58 -2.91
CA SER A 734 33.46 -16.23 -1.68
C SER A 734 35.00 -16.08 -1.54
N ARG A 735 35.73 -16.11 -2.67
CA ARG A 735 37.18 -15.90 -2.70
C ARG A 735 37.59 -14.43 -2.54
N ALA A 736 36.76 -13.47 -2.98
CA ALA A 736 36.95 -12.04 -2.73
C ALA A 736 36.84 -11.72 -1.22
N ALA A 737 35.79 -12.22 -0.56
CA ALA A 737 35.62 -12.10 0.89
C ALA A 737 36.78 -12.76 1.67
N ALA A 738 37.23 -13.94 1.23
CA ALA A 738 38.40 -14.62 1.80
C ALA A 738 39.69 -13.78 1.70
N LYS A 739 39.88 -13.02 0.60
CA LYS A 739 41.03 -12.12 0.40
C LYS A 739 41.04 -10.96 1.40
N MET A 740 39.87 -10.37 1.69
CA MET A 740 39.76 -9.33 2.71
C MET A 740 40.02 -9.89 4.12
N ASN A 741 39.38 -11.01 4.46
CA ASN A 741 39.39 -11.55 5.83
C ASN A 741 40.66 -12.34 6.20
N HIS A 742 41.55 -12.67 5.24
CA HIS A 742 42.86 -13.32 5.44
C HIS A 742 42.88 -14.69 6.16
N GLN A 743 41.75 -15.18 6.68
CA GLN A 743 41.64 -16.36 7.55
C GLN A 743 40.85 -17.53 6.94
N ILE A 744 40.21 -17.34 5.77
CA ILE A 744 39.42 -18.38 5.12
C ILE A 744 40.35 -19.22 4.22
N PRO A 745 40.59 -20.52 4.52
CA PRO A 745 41.36 -21.41 3.65
C PRO A 745 40.57 -21.77 2.39
N TYR A 746 41.27 -22.15 1.32
CA TYR A 746 40.68 -22.54 0.04
C TYR A 746 41.46 -23.70 -0.60
N SER A 747 40.82 -24.43 -1.51
CA SER A 747 41.36 -25.59 -2.22
C SER A 747 41.99 -25.19 -3.55
N PRO A 748 43.33 -25.28 -3.69
CA PRO A 748 44.00 -24.97 -4.96
C PRO A 748 43.67 -25.98 -6.06
N GLU A 749 43.14 -27.16 -5.72
CA GLU A 749 42.70 -28.17 -6.69
C GLU A 749 41.31 -27.86 -7.26
N ALA A 750 40.38 -27.38 -6.42
CA ALA A 750 39.08 -26.90 -6.90
C ALA A 750 39.25 -25.66 -7.80
N GLU A 751 40.10 -24.71 -7.38
CA GLU A 751 40.49 -23.54 -8.18
C GLU A 751 41.10 -23.96 -9.53
N ARG A 752 41.96 -25.00 -9.55
CA ARG A 752 42.56 -25.55 -10.78
C ARG A 752 41.52 -26.14 -11.74
N ILE A 753 40.54 -26.88 -11.22
CA ILE A 753 39.46 -27.46 -12.02
C ILE A 753 38.59 -26.35 -12.62
N LEU A 754 38.16 -25.37 -11.82
CA LEU A 754 37.36 -24.24 -12.28
C LEU A 754 38.08 -23.43 -13.37
N PHE A 755 39.38 -23.16 -13.20
CA PHE A 755 40.18 -22.47 -14.22
C PHE A 755 40.40 -23.29 -15.50
N HIS A 756 40.41 -24.62 -15.43
CA HIS A 756 40.44 -25.45 -16.64
C HIS A 756 39.09 -25.43 -17.38
N LEU A 757 37.97 -25.54 -16.65
CA LEU A 757 36.62 -25.39 -17.24
C LEU A 757 36.46 -24.03 -17.95
N LEU A 758 36.98 -22.94 -17.37
CA LEU A 758 37.01 -21.60 -17.98
C LEU A 758 37.84 -21.48 -19.26
N ASN A 759 38.73 -22.44 -19.55
CA ASN A 759 39.53 -22.48 -20.79
C ASN A 759 38.88 -23.37 -21.87
N GLU A 760 38.18 -24.44 -21.49
CA GLU A 760 37.59 -25.41 -22.42
C GLU A 760 36.11 -25.12 -22.78
N THR A 761 35.36 -24.39 -21.94
CA THR A 761 33.93 -24.09 -22.17
C THR A 761 33.71 -22.76 -22.89
N GLU A 762 32.77 -22.72 -23.84
CA GLU A 762 32.26 -21.44 -24.35
C GLU A 762 31.27 -20.83 -23.36
N TRP A 763 31.74 -19.82 -22.63
CA TRP A 763 30.93 -18.99 -21.74
C TRP A 763 30.74 -17.59 -22.33
N ASP A 764 29.74 -16.84 -21.86
CA ASP A 764 29.44 -15.49 -22.36
C ASP A 764 29.33 -14.48 -21.22
N LEU A 765 30.48 -13.94 -20.82
CA LEU A 765 30.59 -12.95 -19.77
C LEU A 765 29.78 -11.66 -20.08
N PRO A 766 29.72 -11.12 -21.33
CA PRO A 766 28.92 -9.93 -21.66
C PRO A 766 27.43 -10.03 -21.29
N SER A 767 26.82 -11.19 -21.50
CA SER A 767 25.38 -11.42 -21.25
C SER A 767 25.10 -11.92 -19.82
N SER A 768 26.14 -12.23 -19.04
CA SER A 768 26.01 -12.75 -17.68
C SER A 768 25.77 -11.66 -16.63
N ARG A 769 24.89 -11.94 -15.66
CA ARG A 769 24.81 -11.17 -14.40
C ARG A 769 25.82 -11.76 -13.42
N ILE A 770 26.80 -10.98 -12.97
CA ILE A 770 27.86 -11.39 -12.04
C ILE A 770 28.13 -10.25 -11.05
N HIS A 771 28.29 -10.59 -9.78
CA HIS A 771 28.53 -9.62 -8.71
C HIS A 771 29.90 -8.94 -8.87
N LEU A 772 29.97 -7.63 -8.62
CA LEU A 772 31.13 -6.78 -8.88
C LEU A 772 32.42 -7.32 -8.23
N GLU A 773 32.37 -7.74 -6.96
CA GLU A 773 33.54 -8.26 -6.25
C GLU A 773 34.00 -9.63 -6.78
N SER A 774 33.09 -10.44 -7.32
CA SER A 774 33.48 -11.67 -8.05
C SER A 774 34.16 -11.33 -9.37
N LEU A 775 33.64 -10.34 -10.11
CA LEU A 775 34.21 -9.89 -11.37
C LEU A 775 35.63 -9.30 -11.18
N LYS A 776 35.82 -8.47 -10.14
CA LYS A 776 37.14 -7.98 -9.71
C LYS A 776 38.10 -9.12 -9.34
N TRP A 777 37.64 -10.10 -8.55
CA TRP A 777 38.44 -11.28 -8.21
C TRP A 777 38.84 -12.07 -9.47
N LEU A 778 37.93 -12.24 -10.42
CA LEU A 778 38.16 -12.99 -11.66
C LEU A 778 39.24 -12.30 -12.52
N PHE A 779 39.17 -10.98 -12.67
CA PHE A 779 40.19 -10.19 -13.37
C PHE A 779 41.52 -10.04 -12.60
N GLN A 780 41.65 -10.58 -11.38
CA GLN A 780 42.94 -10.75 -10.70
C GLN A 780 43.65 -12.07 -11.04
N GLN A 781 43.03 -12.98 -11.80
CA GLN A 781 43.56 -14.34 -12.01
C GLN A 781 44.35 -14.49 -13.31
N GLU A 782 45.67 -14.37 -13.23
CA GLU A 782 46.58 -14.51 -14.39
C GLU A 782 46.45 -15.85 -15.14
N LYS A 783 46.10 -16.94 -14.43
CA LYS A 783 45.94 -18.30 -15.00
C LYS A 783 44.80 -18.40 -16.04
N ILE A 784 43.84 -17.47 -16.04
CA ILE A 784 42.69 -17.41 -16.97
C ILE A 784 42.73 -16.14 -17.85
N SER A 785 43.90 -15.51 -17.97
CA SER A 785 44.15 -14.36 -18.85
C SER A 785 43.64 -14.57 -20.28
N LYS A 786 43.92 -15.70 -20.91
CA LYS A 786 43.48 -16.00 -22.29
C LYS A 786 41.95 -16.00 -22.48
N PRO A 787 41.14 -16.80 -21.74
CA PRO A 787 39.69 -16.75 -21.88
C PRO A 787 39.11 -15.38 -21.47
N LEU A 788 39.70 -14.67 -20.49
CA LEU A 788 39.26 -13.31 -20.16
C LEU A 788 39.51 -12.30 -21.29
N SER A 789 40.65 -12.36 -21.99
CA SER A 789 40.88 -11.56 -23.19
C SER A 789 39.86 -11.87 -24.30
N ASN A 790 39.46 -13.14 -24.47
CA ASN A 790 38.39 -13.50 -25.40
C ASN A 790 37.02 -12.89 -25.00
N GLN A 791 36.70 -12.83 -23.69
CA GLN A 791 35.49 -12.16 -23.21
C GLN A 791 35.53 -10.64 -23.41
N ILE A 792 36.68 -9.99 -23.18
CA ILE A 792 36.88 -8.56 -23.50
C ILE A 792 36.63 -8.33 -24.99
N LEU A 793 37.15 -9.20 -25.88
CA LEU A 793 36.92 -9.08 -27.32
C LEU A 793 35.44 -9.27 -27.71
N LYS A 794 34.74 -10.25 -27.11
CA LYS A 794 33.28 -10.40 -27.27
C LYS A 794 32.54 -9.11 -26.86
N PHE A 795 32.91 -8.51 -25.72
CA PHE A 795 32.31 -7.26 -25.24
C PHE A 795 32.59 -6.07 -26.17
N CYS A 796 33.77 -5.99 -26.77
CA CYS A 796 34.09 -4.97 -27.76
C CYS A 796 33.20 -5.09 -29.00
N ARG A 797 32.94 -6.31 -29.48
CA ARG A 797 32.13 -6.60 -30.67
C ARG A 797 30.63 -6.30 -30.48
N SER A 798 30.07 -6.51 -29.29
CA SER A 798 28.66 -6.18 -29.03
C SER A 798 28.44 -4.66 -29.00
N ASN A 799 29.33 -3.93 -28.32
CA ASN A 799 29.24 -2.48 -28.15
C ASN A 799 29.66 -1.66 -29.39
N SER A 800 30.40 -2.23 -30.35
CA SER A 800 30.74 -1.53 -31.61
C SER A 800 29.61 -1.52 -32.64
N SER A 801 28.55 -2.30 -32.42
CA SER A 801 27.31 -2.21 -33.21
C SER A 801 26.46 -1.03 -32.76
N ASN A 802 25.99 -0.19 -33.70
CA ASN A 802 25.20 1.01 -33.42
C ASN A 802 23.73 0.69 -33.02
N ARG A 803 23.55 -0.05 -31.91
CA ARG A 803 22.28 -0.07 -31.18
C ARG A 803 22.23 1.15 -30.25
N THR A 804 21.48 2.15 -30.67
CA THR A 804 20.91 3.15 -29.76
C THR A 804 20.24 2.44 -28.58
N GLN A 805 20.41 3.00 -27.38
CA GLN A 805 19.89 2.45 -26.12
C GLN A 805 18.42 2.02 -26.23
N ILE A 806 18.10 0.84 -25.73
CA ILE A 806 16.73 0.39 -25.49
C ILE A 806 16.59 0.08 -24.00
N ILE A 807 15.83 0.95 -23.34
CA ILE A 807 15.25 0.84 -21.98
C ILE A 807 16.25 0.87 -20.82
N ILE A 808 16.11 1.94 -20.01
CA ILE A 808 16.47 1.96 -18.59
C ILE A 808 15.19 1.59 -17.82
N HIS A 809 15.23 0.52 -17.03
CA HIS A 809 14.40 0.32 -15.84
C HIS A 809 15.15 -0.65 -14.91
N GLY A 810 15.12 -0.39 -13.59
CA GLY A 810 15.95 -1.07 -12.59
C GLY A 810 17.26 -0.34 -12.32
N GLU A 811 17.41 0.19 -11.10
CA GLU A 811 18.68 0.75 -10.64
C GLU A 811 19.60 -0.38 -10.11
N ASN A 812 20.91 -0.23 -10.32
CA ASN A 812 22.01 -1.01 -9.71
C ASN A 812 22.26 -2.48 -10.10
N ASN A 813 21.40 -3.19 -10.85
CA ASN A 813 21.71 -4.57 -11.25
C ASN A 813 22.64 -4.69 -12.46
N GLN A 814 23.83 -5.25 -12.23
CA GLN A 814 24.92 -5.25 -13.20
C GLN A 814 24.84 -6.43 -14.20
N ILE A 815 24.11 -6.20 -15.30
CA ILE A 815 24.65 -6.58 -16.61
C ILE A 815 26.00 -5.88 -16.74
N MET A 816 27.02 -6.50 -17.35
CA MET A 816 28.35 -5.90 -17.48
C MET A 816 28.28 -4.57 -18.24
N ASN A 817 28.22 -3.47 -17.51
CA ASN A 817 28.10 -2.14 -18.08
C ASN A 817 29.50 -1.61 -18.42
N LEU A 818 29.62 -0.91 -19.54
CA LEU A 818 30.81 -0.15 -19.94
C LEU A 818 31.38 0.69 -18.78
N GLN A 819 30.52 1.27 -17.93
CA GLN A 819 30.92 2.01 -16.72
C GLN A 819 31.69 1.13 -15.71
N VAL A 820 31.22 -0.08 -15.44
CA VAL A 820 31.83 -1.03 -14.48
C VAL A 820 33.20 -1.49 -14.96
N ILE A 821 33.34 -1.79 -16.26
CA ILE A 821 34.65 -2.18 -16.83
C ILE A 821 35.62 -0.99 -16.82
N SER A 822 35.11 0.22 -17.04
CA SER A 822 35.93 1.44 -17.03
C SER A 822 36.45 1.76 -15.62
N GLU A 823 35.63 1.56 -14.59
CA GLU A 823 36.06 1.64 -13.19
C GLU A 823 37.19 0.63 -12.91
N MET A 824 36.98 -0.66 -13.22
CA MET A 824 38.00 -1.70 -13.06
C MET A 824 39.28 -1.40 -13.85
N ALA A 825 39.17 -0.92 -15.08
CA ALA A 825 40.31 -0.55 -15.93
C ALA A 825 41.13 0.63 -15.36
N SER A 826 40.53 1.47 -14.50
CA SER A 826 41.24 2.54 -13.78
C SER A 826 41.96 2.07 -12.51
N SER A 827 41.55 0.93 -11.93
CA SER A 827 42.14 0.38 -10.71
C SER A 827 43.36 -0.47 -11.00
N ALA A 828 44.45 -0.22 -10.27
CA ALA A 828 45.69 -1.00 -10.31
C ALA A 828 45.58 -2.40 -9.63
N ASP A 829 44.44 -2.72 -9.03
CA ASP A 829 44.25 -3.95 -8.23
C ASP A 829 43.94 -5.21 -9.06
N ASN A 830 43.67 -5.06 -10.36
CA ASN A 830 43.21 -6.12 -11.27
C ASN A 830 43.97 -6.07 -12.61
N HIS A 831 43.54 -6.85 -13.60
CA HIS A 831 44.23 -6.96 -14.90
C HIS A 831 43.41 -6.50 -16.11
N VAL A 832 42.28 -5.80 -15.96
CA VAL A 832 41.45 -5.38 -17.12
C VAL A 832 42.26 -4.52 -18.11
N ALA A 833 42.97 -3.50 -17.63
CA ALA A 833 43.85 -2.68 -18.47
C ALA A 833 45.00 -3.51 -19.08
N ARG A 834 45.66 -4.37 -18.28
CA ARG A 834 46.75 -5.25 -18.74
C ARG A 834 46.32 -6.19 -19.86
N LEU A 835 45.19 -6.89 -19.68
CA LEU A 835 44.65 -7.82 -20.65
C LEU A 835 44.19 -7.11 -21.92
N SER A 836 43.59 -5.92 -21.81
CA SER A 836 43.17 -5.13 -22.97
C SER A 836 44.36 -4.66 -23.81
N VAL A 837 45.47 -4.23 -23.20
CA VAL A 837 46.70 -3.88 -23.92
C VAL A 837 47.37 -5.12 -24.53
N CYS A 838 47.47 -6.23 -23.78
CA CYS A 838 48.02 -7.49 -24.30
C CYS A 838 47.22 -8.03 -25.50
N LEU A 839 45.88 -7.98 -25.42
CA LEU A 839 44.98 -8.35 -26.51
C LEU A 839 45.19 -7.44 -27.72
N LEU A 840 45.35 -6.12 -27.53
CA LEU A 840 45.60 -5.19 -28.62
C LEU A 840 46.94 -5.47 -29.32
N ILE A 841 47.98 -5.88 -28.58
CA ILE A 841 49.27 -6.31 -29.13
C ILE A 841 49.11 -7.62 -29.92
N GLN A 842 48.43 -8.63 -29.35
CA GLN A 842 48.17 -9.91 -30.03
C GLN A 842 47.40 -9.71 -31.35
N LEU A 843 46.30 -8.95 -31.32
CA LEU A 843 45.52 -8.64 -32.51
C LEU A 843 46.33 -7.85 -33.56
N ALA A 844 47.27 -7.02 -33.14
CA ALA A 844 48.17 -6.30 -34.04
C ALA A 844 49.24 -7.21 -34.69
N GLU A 845 49.76 -8.19 -33.96
CA GLU A 845 50.84 -9.08 -34.41
C GLU A 845 50.36 -10.29 -35.21
N GLU A 846 49.14 -10.80 -34.94
CA GLU A 846 48.61 -12.05 -35.55
C GLU A 846 47.84 -11.84 -36.88
N GLU A 847 47.96 -10.67 -37.53
CA GLU A 847 47.19 -10.27 -38.73
C GLU A 847 45.66 -10.49 -38.60
N SER A 848 45.12 -10.18 -37.41
CA SER A 848 43.71 -10.39 -37.08
C SER A 848 42.73 -9.49 -37.87
N GLN A 849 41.41 -9.75 -37.73
CA GLN A 849 40.40 -8.96 -38.45
C GLN A 849 40.41 -7.49 -38.02
N GLU A 850 40.48 -6.58 -38.99
CA GLU A 850 40.51 -5.13 -38.78
C GLU A 850 39.36 -4.63 -37.88
N HIS A 851 38.17 -5.21 -38.04
CA HIS A 851 36.99 -4.92 -37.22
C HIS A 851 37.21 -5.15 -35.71
N ASP A 852 37.97 -6.18 -35.34
CA ASP A 852 38.26 -6.50 -33.94
C ASP A 852 39.20 -5.49 -33.31
N ILE A 853 40.24 -5.09 -34.05
CA ILE A 853 41.16 -4.02 -33.66
C ILE A 853 40.40 -2.70 -33.50
N ILE A 854 39.59 -2.31 -34.50
CA ILE A 854 38.78 -1.09 -34.45
C ILE A 854 37.81 -1.12 -33.26
N SER A 855 37.16 -2.25 -33.00
CA SER A 855 36.24 -2.41 -31.86
C SER A 855 36.94 -2.24 -30.52
N LEU A 856 38.13 -2.86 -30.34
CA LEU A 856 38.92 -2.75 -29.11
C LEU A 856 39.50 -1.34 -28.90
N VAL A 857 39.97 -0.67 -29.97
CA VAL A 857 40.47 0.71 -29.89
C VAL A 857 39.34 1.69 -29.55
N LYS A 858 38.16 1.55 -30.17
CA LYS A 858 36.95 2.33 -29.80
C LYS A 858 36.55 2.08 -28.34
N PHE A 859 36.57 0.83 -27.88
CA PHE A 859 36.27 0.46 -26.49
C PHE A 859 37.24 1.09 -25.48
N LEU A 860 38.55 1.03 -25.72
CA LEU A 860 39.55 1.72 -24.90
C LEU A 860 39.38 3.24 -24.89
N ALA A 861 38.95 3.83 -26.02
CA ALA A 861 38.67 5.27 -26.10
C ALA A 861 37.41 5.65 -25.29
N MET A 862 36.41 4.78 -25.23
CA MET A 862 35.24 4.95 -24.36
C MET A 862 35.61 4.80 -22.88
N ILE A 863 36.42 3.81 -22.50
CA ILE A 863 36.93 3.63 -21.13
C ILE A 863 37.62 4.92 -20.64
N THR A 864 38.58 5.42 -21.42
CA THR A 864 39.35 6.64 -21.06
C THR A 864 38.52 7.93 -21.11
N ASN A 865 37.36 7.93 -21.77
CA ASN A 865 36.41 9.04 -21.74
C ASN A 865 35.47 9.02 -20.52
N ILE A 866 35.19 7.84 -19.94
CA ILE A 866 34.32 7.70 -18.75
C ILE A 866 35.15 7.75 -17.46
N PHE A 867 36.29 7.05 -17.43
CA PHE A 867 37.27 7.10 -16.33
C PHE A 867 38.65 7.49 -16.89
N PRO A 868 38.97 8.80 -16.91
CA PRO A 868 40.26 9.30 -17.44
C PRO A 868 41.50 8.71 -16.76
N SER A 869 41.40 8.33 -15.49
CA SER A 869 42.44 7.63 -14.73
C SER A 869 42.83 6.24 -15.28
N ALA A 870 42.00 5.63 -16.16
CA ALA A 870 42.37 4.40 -16.86
C ALA A 870 43.57 4.60 -17.81
N SER A 871 43.83 5.82 -18.26
CA SER A 871 44.98 6.16 -19.10
C SER A 871 46.32 5.82 -18.41
N ASP A 872 46.41 5.97 -17.09
CA ASP A 872 47.60 5.61 -16.32
C ASP A 872 47.88 4.11 -16.38
N GLN A 873 46.86 3.27 -16.12
CA GLN A 873 47.00 1.81 -16.16
C GLN A 873 47.31 1.30 -17.57
N LEU A 874 46.70 1.90 -18.59
CA LEU A 874 47.00 1.59 -20.00
C LEU A 874 48.45 1.97 -20.37
N CYS A 875 48.96 3.11 -19.88
CA CYS A 875 50.33 3.53 -20.10
C CYS A 875 51.36 2.67 -19.33
N LEU A 876 51.10 2.34 -18.06
CA LEU A 876 51.91 1.42 -17.27
C LEU A 876 51.99 0.01 -17.89
N HIS A 877 50.93 -0.44 -18.56
CA HIS A 877 50.90 -1.70 -19.30
C HIS A 877 51.35 -1.61 -20.77
N GLY A 878 51.80 -0.43 -21.22
CA GLY A 878 52.53 -0.28 -22.49
C GLY A 878 51.68 0.04 -23.72
N ILE A 879 50.49 0.65 -23.58
CA ILE A 879 49.60 1.01 -24.70
C ILE A 879 50.31 1.75 -25.85
N GLY A 880 51.29 2.62 -25.54
CA GLY A 880 52.09 3.32 -26.56
C GLY A 880 52.88 2.38 -27.48
N HIS A 881 53.33 1.21 -26.98
CA HIS A 881 53.95 0.17 -27.80
C HIS A 881 52.92 -0.49 -28.73
N ALA A 882 51.72 -0.81 -28.22
CA ALA A 882 50.65 -1.40 -29.02
C ALA A 882 50.22 -0.47 -30.17
N ILE A 883 50.01 0.81 -29.87
CA ILE A 883 49.71 1.88 -30.85
C ILE A 883 50.83 1.97 -31.90
N ARG A 884 52.11 1.94 -31.47
CA ARG A 884 53.24 1.93 -32.40
C ARG A 884 53.18 0.73 -33.36
N THR A 885 52.96 -0.47 -32.85
CA THR A 885 52.90 -1.69 -33.68
C THR A 885 51.76 -1.62 -34.70
N LEU A 886 50.57 -1.15 -34.31
CA LEU A 886 49.43 -0.92 -35.21
C LEU A 886 49.74 0.08 -36.33
N TYR A 887 50.47 1.16 -36.05
CA TYR A 887 50.88 2.15 -37.07
C TYR A 887 51.98 1.66 -38.03
N HIS A 888 52.68 0.57 -37.69
CA HIS A 888 53.73 -0.01 -38.52
C HIS A 888 53.23 -1.20 -39.36
N ASN A 889 52.23 -1.94 -38.87
CA ASN A 889 51.59 -3.02 -39.62
C ASN A 889 50.60 -2.44 -40.67
N SER A 890 50.75 -2.88 -41.92
CA SER A 890 50.34 -2.09 -43.10
C SER A 890 48.84 -2.10 -43.40
N SER A 891 48.09 -3.11 -42.94
CA SER A 891 46.63 -3.21 -43.11
C SER A 891 45.91 -2.18 -42.25
N CYS A 892 45.99 -2.30 -40.93
CA CYS A 892 45.27 -1.45 -39.98
C CYS A 892 45.74 0.02 -40.05
N GLY A 893 47.06 0.25 -40.09
CA GLY A 893 47.66 1.60 -40.16
C GLY A 893 47.46 2.36 -41.49
N SER A 894 46.63 1.84 -42.40
CA SER A 894 46.19 2.52 -43.64
C SER A 894 44.66 2.69 -43.76
N SER A 895 43.88 2.15 -42.82
CA SER A 895 42.43 2.31 -42.77
C SER A 895 42.03 3.65 -42.15
N PRO A 896 41.18 4.48 -42.80
CA PRO A 896 40.73 5.76 -42.23
C PRO A 896 39.97 5.61 -40.91
N GLU A 897 39.15 4.56 -40.78
CA GLU A 897 38.37 4.34 -39.55
C GLU A 897 39.25 3.87 -38.38
N ALA A 898 40.26 3.04 -38.65
CA ALA A 898 41.28 2.71 -37.66
C ALA A 898 42.15 3.91 -37.28
N SER A 899 42.55 4.77 -38.24
CA SER A 899 43.25 6.03 -37.95
C SER A 899 42.42 6.94 -37.03
N MET A 900 41.14 7.13 -37.34
CA MET A 900 40.25 7.97 -36.54
C MET A 900 40.02 7.40 -35.13
N ALA A 901 39.92 6.08 -34.98
CA ALA A 901 39.80 5.43 -33.68
C ALA A 901 41.10 5.53 -32.86
N MET A 902 42.26 5.25 -33.46
CA MET A 902 43.57 5.34 -32.80
C MET A 902 43.91 6.76 -32.38
N THR A 903 43.69 7.75 -33.25
CA THR A 903 43.91 9.17 -32.92
C THR A 903 42.97 9.65 -31.81
N TYR A 904 41.74 9.13 -31.71
CA TYR A 904 40.85 9.44 -30.59
C TYR A 904 41.33 8.83 -29.26
N LEU A 905 41.70 7.54 -29.26
CA LEU A 905 42.28 6.88 -28.08
C LEU A 905 43.56 7.59 -27.60
N MET A 906 44.46 7.92 -28.52
CA MET A 906 45.71 8.62 -28.20
C MET A 906 45.49 10.01 -27.61
N PHE A 907 44.52 10.76 -28.13
CA PHE A 907 44.15 12.07 -27.60
C PHE A 907 43.64 11.94 -26.15
N ASN A 908 42.67 11.04 -25.91
CA ASN A 908 42.11 10.80 -24.57
C ASN A 908 43.21 10.40 -23.57
N ILE A 909 44.13 9.50 -23.96
CA ILE A 909 45.27 9.09 -23.13
C ILE A 909 46.19 10.27 -22.81
N LEU A 910 46.71 10.96 -23.83
CA LEU A 910 47.69 12.04 -23.65
C LEU A 910 47.11 13.23 -22.86
N GLN A 911 45.78 13.41 -22.87
CA GLN A 911 45.05 14.46 -22.16
C GLN A 911 44.89 14.16 -20.65
N SER A 912 44.88 12.89 -20.26
CA SER A 912 44.47 12.45 -18.91
C SER A 912 45.52 11.66 -18.13
N VAL A 913 46.57 11.19 -18.80
CA VAL A 913 47.67 10.43 -18.18
C VAL A 913 48.58 11.32 -17.32
N HIS A 914 48.92 10.83 -16.14
CA HIS A 914 49.93 11.44 -15.27
C HIS A 914 51.35 11.19 -15.83
N PRO A 915 52.29 12.15 -15.71
CA PRO A 915 53.64 12.03 -16.27
C PRO A 915 54.37 10.75 -15.86
N GLU A 916 54.17 10.31 -14.62
CA GLU A 916 54.80 9.13 -14.01
C GLU A 916 54.47 7.81 -14.73
N ALA A 917 53.33 7.73 -15.43
CA ALA A 917 52.90 6.52 -16.15
C ALA A 917 53.50 6.40 -17.58
N LEU A 918 54.06 7.48 -18.14
CA LEU A 918 54.51 7.57 -19.53
C LEU A 918 55.91 6.95 -19.79
N CYS A 919 56.10 5.70 -19.36
CA CYS A 919 57.40 5.00 -19.29
C CYS A 919 58.12 4.67 -20.63
N ASN A 920 57.70 5.17 -21.80
CA ASN A 920 58.23 4.72 -23.10
C ASN A 920 58.30 5.82 -24.20
N ASP A 921 59.28 6.73 -24.09
CA ASP A 921 59.53 7.81 -25.05
C ASP A 921 59.83 7.29 -26.48
N GLU A 922 60.52 6.16 -26.64
CA GLU A 922 60.82 5.60 -27.98
C GLU A 922 59.56 5.21 -28.76
N ALA A 923 58.55 4.65 -28.10
CA ALA A 923 57.30 4.27 -28.74
C ALA A 923 56.50 5.51 -29.17
N TRP A 924 56.36 6.49 -28.28
CA TRP A 924 55.68 7.76 -28.58
C TRP A 924 56.44 8.59 -29.63
N LEU A 925 57.77 8.58 -29.66
CA LEU A 925 58.58 9.17 -30.72
C LEU A 925 58.24 8.59 -32.09
N ALA A 926 58.25 7.26 -32.22
CA ALA A 926 57.95 6.59 -33.49
C ALA A 926 56.53 6.89 -33.99
N VAL A 927 55.55 6.95 -33.07
CA VAL A 927 54.17 7.34 -33.36
C VAL A 927 54.08 8.82 -33.74
N THR A 928 54.81 9.71 -33.07
CA THR A 928 54.87 11.16 -33.37
C THR A 928 55.43 11.41 -34.77
N VAL A 929 56.47 10.67 -35.18
CA VAL A 929 57.02 10.72 -36.54
C VAL A 929 55.99 10.27 -37.59
N LYS A 930 55.22 9.21 -37.31
CA LYS A 930 54.12 8.75 -38.19
C LYS A 930 53.01 9.81 -38.30
N LEU A 931 52.61 10.43 -37.19
CA LEU A 931 51.60 11.49 -37.14
C LEU A 931 52.05 12.78 -37.86
N MET A 932 53.33 13.15 -37.77
CA MET A 932 53.87 14.23 -38.61
C MET A 932 53.77 13.90 -40.10
N GLY A 933 53.86 12.61 -40.47
CA GLY A 933 53.66 12.14 -41.83
C GLY A 933 52.23 12.28 -42.36
N SER A 934 51.19 12.11 -41.53
CA SER A 934 49.80 12.31 -41.94
C SER A 934 49.38 13.79 -41.99
N LEU A 935 50.01 14.64 -41.18
CA LEU A 935 49.78 16.10 -41.16
C LEU A 935 50.35 16.89 -42.35
N ILE A 936 51.15 16.25 -43.22
CA ILE A 936 51.78 16.88 -44.39
C ILE A 936 51.06 16.38 -45.65
N PRO A 937 50.09 17.14 -46.21
CA PRO A 937 49.31 16.65 -47.35
C PRO A 937 50.12 16.80 -48.64
N ALA A 938 49.94 15.87 -49.58
CA ALA A 938 50.56 15.94 -50.91
C ALA A 938 49.95 17.03 -51.83
N GLN A 939 48.96 17.80 -51.35
CA GLN A 939 48.28 18.88 -52.06
C GLN A 939 47.96 20.06 -51.14
N SER A 940 47.81 21.26 -51.72
CA SER A 940 47.77 22.53 -51.00
C SER A 940 46.42 22.85 -50.31
N VAL A 941 46.04 22.06 -49.31
CA VAL A 941 44.96 22.45 -48.39
C VAL A 941 45.48 23.57 -47.48
N LYS A 942 44.76 24.69 -47.37
CA LYS A 942 45.20 25.88 -46.60
C LYS A 942 45.00 25.76 -45.08
N TRP A 943 44.22 24.78 -44.65
CA TRP A 943 43.76 24.56 -43.28
C TRP A 943 43.86 23.06 -42.98
N TRP A 944 44.09 22.70 -41.73
CA TRP A 944 43.96 21.32 -41.27
C TRP A 944 42.48 20.94 -41.16
N PRO A 945 42.09 19.72 -41.59
CA PRO A 945 40.80 19.13 -41.26
C PRO A 945 40.79 18.64 -39.81
N ASP A 946 39.62 18.26 -39.30
CA ASP A 946 39.35 17.84 -37.92
C ASP A 946 40.33 16.77 -37.40
N GLU A 947 40.67 15.77 -38.24
CA GLU A 947 41.68 14.75 -37.91
C GLU A 947 43.07 15.40 -37.71
N GLY A 948 43.47 16.31 -38.60
CA GLY A 948 44.72 17.05 -38.49
C GLY A 948 44.76 17.98 -37.26
N LEU A 949 43.65 18.66 -36.95
CA LEU A 949 43.51 19.45 -35.73
C LEU A 949 43.68 18.58 -34.48
N ARG A 950 43.11 17.37 -34.46
CA ARG A 950 43.33 16.40 -33.39
C ARG A 950 44.79 15.93 -33.29
N VAL A 951 45.51 15.78 -34.40
CA VAL A 951 46.96 15.49 -34.38
C VAL A 951 47.77 16.67 -33.82
N VAL A 952 47.44 17.91 -34.19
CA VAL A 952 48.08 19.11 -33.62
C VAL A 952 47.76 19.25 -32.13
N ALA A 953 46.54 18.91 -31.72
CA ALA A 953 46.14 18.82 -30.32
C ALA A 953 47.03 17.81 -29.56
N MET A 954 47.27 16.62 -30.11
CA MET A 954 48.22 15.66 -29.53
C MET A 954 49.65 16.19 -29.46
N PHE A 955 50.13 16.95 -30.45
CA PHE A 955 51.45 17.58 -30.39
C PHE A 955 51.54 18.61 -29.25
N CYS A 956 50.48 19.39 -29.03
CA CYS A 956 50.38 20.29 -27.88
C CYS A 956 50.44 19.52 -26.54
N LEU A 957 49.76 18.37 -26.43
CA LEU A 957 49.82 17.50 -25.24
C LEU A 957 51.23 16.92 -25.03
N ILE A 958 51.89 16.44 -26.09
CA ILE A 958 53.26 15.88 -26.02
C ILE A 958 54.26 16.96 -25.59
N LEU A 959 54.16 18.18 -26.12
CA LEU A 959 55.00 19.30 -25.73
C LEU A 959 54.76 19.68 -24.26
N HIS A 960 53.50 19.74 -23.81
CA HIS A 960 53.13 19.99 -22.41
C HIS A 960 53.68 18.92 -21.46
N GLN A 961 53.39 17.64 -21.70
CA GLN A 961 53.90 16.52 -20.90
C GLN A 961 55.44 16.54 -20.78
N SER A 962 56.13 17.06 -21.81
CA SER A 962 57.59 17.18 -21.78
C SER A 962 58.18 18.21 -20.81
N THR A 963 57.37 19.11 -20.23
CA THR A 963 57.85 19.95 -19.11
C THR A 963 58.08 19.15 -17.84
N ASN A 964 57.50 17.95 -17.73
CA ASN A 964 57.70 17.01 -16.64
C ASN A 964 58.84 15.99 -16.92
N LYS A 965 59.69 16.29 -17.91
CA LYS A 965 60.89 15.51 -18.33
C LYS A 965 60.58 14.14 -18.96
N VAL A 966 59.36 13.93 -19.45
CA VAL A 966 58.91 12.73 -20.18
C VAL A 966 58.67 13.07 -21.67
N LEU A 967 58.55 12.10 -22.57
CA LEU A 967 58.32 12.32 -24.01
C LEU A 967 59.33 13.30 -24.70
N VAL A 968 60.57 13.36 -24.19
CA VAL A 968 61.56 14.41 -24.52
C VAL A 968 62.15 14.22 -25.92
N ALA A 969 62.18 13.00 -26.45
CA ALA A 969 62.55 12.76 -27.85
C ALA A 969 61.41 13.13 -28.81
N ALA A 970 60.17 12.78 -28.45
CA ALA A 970 58.98 13.13 -29.23
C ALA A 970 58.82 14.67 -29.35
N SER A 971 58.90 15.40 -28.23
CA SER A 971 58.74 16.87 -28.20
C SER A 971 59.82 17.61 -29.00
N LYS A 972 61.09 17.18 -28.92
CA LYS A 972 62.17 17.70 -29.78
C LYS A 972 61.91 17.49 -31.26
N THR A 973 61.32 16.36 -31.63
CA THR A 973 61.08 16.03 -33.05
C THR A 973 59.94 16.87 -33.63
N ILE A 974 58.93 17.22 -32.82
CA ILE A 974 57.92 18.24 -33.16
C ILE A 974 58.60 19.62 -33.32
N PHE A 975 59.39 20.05 -32.33
CA PHE A 975 60.04 21.36 -32.28
C PHE A 975 60.97 21.64 -33.48
N PHE A 976 61.75 20.65 -33.90
CA PHE A 976 62.68 20.79 -35.04
C PHE A 976 62.05 20.45 -36.41
N SER A 977 60.73 20.26 -36.49
CA SER A 977 60.03 19.88 -37.73
C SER A 977 59.86 21.06 -38.69
N THR A 978 60.78 21.18 -39.66
CA THR A 978 60.78 22.26 -40.66
C THR A 978 59.56 22.24 -41.58
N SER A 979 59.01 21.06 -41.86
CA SER A 979 57.77 20.89 -42.64
C SER A 979 56.56 21.40 -41.87
N LEU A 980 56.40 21.01 -40.60
CA LEU A 980 55.34 21.51 -39.72
C LEU A 980 55.40 23.03 -39.58
N ALA A 981 56.59 23.59 -39.34
CA ALA A 981 56.81 25.05 -39.29
C ALA A 981 56.42 25.74 -40.61
N SER A 982 56.73 25.14 -41.77
CA SER A 982 56.35 25.70 -43.08
C SER A 982 54.83 25.68 -43.33
N THR A 983 54.13 24.63 -42.87
CA THR A 983 52.67 24.53 -42.94
C THR A 983 52.01 25.59 -42.06
N ILE A 984 52.47 25.74 -40.82
CA ILE A 984 51.97 26.74 -39.87
C ILE A 984 52.20 28.16 -40.39
N ASN A 985 53.41 28.46 -40.90
CA ASN A 985 53.69 29.78 -41.44
C ASN A 985 52.83 30.09 -42.69
N SER A 986 52.53 29.07 -43.52
CA SER A 986 51.61 29.21 -44.65
C SER A 986 50.17 29.46 -44.21
N MET A 987 49.72 28.80 -43.13
CA MET A 987 48.42 29.02 -42.51
C MET A 987 48.30 30.42 -41.90
N ILE A 988 49.32 30.88 -41.17
CA ILE A 988 49.37 32.23 -40.59
C ILE A 988 49.37 33.29 -41.70
N HIS A 989 50.15 33.13 -42.77
CA HIS A 989 50.06 34.01 -43.93
C HIS A 989 48.67 33.99 -44.59
N ALA A 990 48.00 32.83 -44.64
CA ALA A 990 46.61 32.75 -45.12
C ALA A 990 45.61 33.47 -44.21
N ALA A 991 45.73 33.35 -42.89
CA ALA A 991 44.92 34.09 -41.92
C ALA A 991 45.15 35.61 -42.01
N CYS A 992 46.41 36.05 -41.98
CA CYS A 992 46.77 37.47 -42.14
C CYS A 992 46.31 38.05 -43.48
N SER A 993 46.23 37.23 -44.54
CA SER A 993 45.73 37.69 -45.85
C SER A 993 44.22 38.01 -45.89
N LYS A 994 43.45 37.68 -44.84
CA LYS A 994 42.06 38.15 -44.68
C LYS A 994 41.96 39.63 -44.25
N GLY A 995 42.97 40.15 -43.55
CA GLY A 995 42.91 41.49 -42.97
C GLY A 995 41.73 41.63 -42.00
N PRO A 996 40.93 42.72 -42.07
CA PRO A 996 39.82 42.95 -41.14
C PRO A 996 38.74 41.86 -41.09
N SER A 997 38.53 41.05 -42.13
CA SER A 997 37.57 39.92 -42.08
C SER A 997 38.08 38.69 -41.32
N LEU A 998 39.19 38.83 -40.59
CA LEU A 998 39.55 37.93 -39.50
C LEU A 998 38.61 38.10 -38.28
N LEU A 999 37.92 39.23 -38.14
CA LEU A 999 36.91 39.46 -37.10
C LEU A 999 35.69 38.54 -37.24
N ASP A 1000 35.37 38.13 -38.47
CA ASP A 1000 34.30 37.16 -38.77
C ASP A 1000 34.75 35.69 -38.55
N CYS A 1001 35.82 35.46 -37.77
CA CYS A 1001 36.46 34.14 -37.58
C CYS A 1001 36.65 33.79 -36.10
N ASP A 1002 35.55 33.46 -35.41
CA ASP A 1002 35.52 32.94 -34.04
C ASP A 1002 35.96 31.46 -33.92
N GLU A 1003 35.88 30.90 -32.70
CA GLU A 1003 36.20 29.49 -32.37
C GLU A 1003 35.28 28.47 -33.06
N GLU A 1004 34.06 28.85 -33.50
CA GLU A 1004 33.17 27.99 -34.30
C GLU A 1004 33.54 27.99 -35.79
N THR A 1005 34.32 28.97 -36.27
CA THR A 1005 34.85 28.97 -37.64
C THR A 1005 36.09 28.11 -37.80
N SER A 1006 36.15 27.32 -38.88
CA SER A 1006 37.32 26.50 -39.24
C SER A 1006 38.62 27.31 -39.48
N THR A 1007 38.54 28.63 -39.64
CA THR A 1007 39.73 29.51 -39.64
C THR A 1007 40.19 29.86 -38.23
N GLY A 1008 39.26 30.26 -37.35
CA GLY A 1008 39.58 30.59 -35.96
C GLY A 1008 40.07 29.38 -35.19
N GLU A 1009 39.42 28.22 -35.34
CA GLU A 1009 39.86 26.93 -34.76
C GLU A 1009 41.27 26.53 -35.22
N ASN A 1010 41.56 26.64 -36.52
CA ASN A 1010 42.90 26.37 -37.06
C ASN A 1010 43.97 27.31 -36.48
N LEU A 1011 43.68 28.61 -36.40
CA LEU A 1011 44.56 29.62 -35.83
C LEU A 1011 44.77 29.37 -34.31
N MET A 1012 43.72 29.00 -33.60
CA MET A 1012 43.71 28.59 -32.19
C MET A 1012 44.69 27.44 -31.94
N PHE A 1013 44.57 26.33 -32.68
CA PHE A 1013 45.49 25.19 -32.53
C PHE A 1013 46.94 25.53 -32.93
N ALA A 1014 47.15 26.39 -33.92
CA ALA A 1014 48.49 26.88 -34.27
C ALA A 1014 49.11 27.75 -33.15
N LEU A 1015 48.32 28.62 -32.50
CA LEU A 1015 48.75 29.46 -31.38
C LEU A 1015 49.04 28.63 -30.12
N LEU A 1016 48.21 27.62 -29.82
CA LEU A 1016 48.47 26.65 -28.75
C LEU A 1016 49.77 25.89 -29.01
N LEU A 1017 49.98 25.42 -30.24
CA LEU A 1017 51.20 24.69 -30.61
C LEU A 1017 52.46 25.55 -30.41
N PHE A 1018 52.44 26.83 -30.79
CA PHE A 1018 53.53 27.76 -30.49
C PHE A 1018 53.70 28.03 -29.00
N TYR A 1019 52.59 28.23 -28.27
CA TYR A 1019 52.61 28.46 -26.82
C TYR A 1019 53.31 27.33 -26.05
N PHE A 1020 53.02 26.06 -26.38
CA PHE A 1020 53.71 24.91 -25.78
C PHE A 1020 55.12 24.68 -26.36
N SER A 1021 55.34 24.92 -27.65
CA SER A 1021 56.67 24.74 -28.28
C SER A 1021 57.72 25.74 -27.78
N LEU A 1022 57.30 26.99 -27.49
CA LEU A 1022 58.18 28.10 -27.14
C LEU A 1022 57.86 28.66 -25.75
N ARG A 1023 57.35 27.84 -24.82
CA ARG A 1023 57.01 28.23 -23.44
C ARG A 1023 58.18 28.84 -22.66
N SER A 1024 59.43 28.56 -23.08
CA SER A 1024 60.66 29.14 -22.52
C SER A 1024 61.05 30.50 -23.10
N ASP A 1025 60.51 30.94 -24.24
CA ASP A 1025 60.59 32.34 -24.66
C ASP A 1025 59.35 33.07 -24.17
N ILE A 1026 59.50 33.75 -23.03
CA ILE A 1026 58.45 34.52 -22.37
C ILE A 1026 57.73 35.49 -23.33
N ARG A 1027 58.42 36.01 -24.36
CA ARG A 1027 57.85 36.96 -25.33
C ARG A 1027 56.92 36.26 -26.30
N VAL A 1028 57.36 35.13 -26.88
CA VAL A 1028 56.53 34.35 -27.81
C VAL A 1028 55.33 33.75 -27.07
N SER A 1029 55.55 33.20 -25.87
CA SER A 1029 54.48 32.68 -25.03
C SER A 1029 53.47 33.79 -24.66
N THR A 1030 53.92 34.98 -24.25
CA THR A 1030 53.03 36.14 -23.98
C THR A 1030 52.27 36.58 -25.23
N ASN A 1031 52.93 36.68 -26.39
CA ASN A 1031 52.28 37.03 -27.65
C ASN A 1031 51.19 36.01 -28.02
N CYS A 1032 51.48 34.71 -27.90
CA CYS A 1032 50.47 33.66 -28.11
C CYS A 1032 49.31 33.79 -27.12
N SER A 1033 49.57 33.95 -25.82
CA SER A 1033 48.51 34.13 -24.81
C SER A 1033 47.68 35.39 -25.02
N LEU A 1034 48.27 36.48 -25.53
CA LEU A 1034 47.53 37.69 -25.92
C LEU A 1034 46.63 37.42 -27.13
N CYS A 1035 47.12 36.78 -28.19
CA CYS A 1035 46.30 36.39 -29.34
C CYS A 1035 45.15 35.46 -28.93
N LEU A 1036 45.43 34.44 -28.11
CA LEU A 1036 44.43 33.53 -27.53
C LEU A 1036 43.39 34.28 -26.68
N SER A 1037 43.82 35.25 -25.86
CA SER A 1037 42.91 36.08 -25.05
C SER A 1037 42.02 37.00 -25.88
N MET A 1038 42.46 37.39 -27.09
CA MET A 1038 41.67 38.20 -28.02
C MET A 1038 40.62 37.36 -28.75
N ILE A 1039 40.97 36.13 -29.18
CA ILE A 1039 40.01 35.20 -29.79
C ILE A 1039 38.91 34.84 -28.78
N LEU A 1040 39.26 34.55 -27.52
CA LEU A 1040 38.30 34.40 -26.41
C LEU A 1040 37.42 35.64 -26.19
N GLY A 1041 37.93 36.83 -26.50
CA GLY A 1041 37.22 38.11 -26.32
C GLY A 1041 36.28 38.50 -27.46
N TRP A 1042 36.18 37.69 -28.53
CA TRP A 1042 35.31 37.95 -29.68
C TRP A 1042 33.86 37.47 -29.49
N GLU A 1043 33.57 36.70 -28.44
CA GLU A 1043 32.21 36.22 -28.14
C GLU A 1043 31.26 37.38 -27.74
N LYS A 1044 30.49 37.89 -28.71
CA LYS A 1044 29.32 38.75 -28.49
C LYS A 1044 28.12 38.21 -29.27
N LEU A 1045 27.06 37.87 -28.52
CA LEU A 1045 25.70 37.58 -29.01
C LEU A 1045 25.48 36.25 -29.77
N ASP A 1046 25.66 35.10 -29.11
CA ASP A 1046 24.53 34.15 -28.98
C ASP A 1046 24.65 33.18 -27.79
N MET A 1047 23.57 32.45 -27.47
CA MET A 1047 23.45 31.50 -26.35
C MET A 1047 24.12 30.12 -26.59
N THR A 1048 24.86 29.96 -27.69
CA THR A 1048 25.50 28.69 -28.08
C THR A 1048 26.96 28.58 -27.65
N GLY A 1049 27.80 29.58 -27.96
CA GLY A 1049 29.27 29.54 -27.77
C GLY A 1049 29.71 29.28 -26.32
N ALA A 1050 29.00 29.85 -25.35
CA ALA A 1050 29.23 29.62 -23.92
C ALA A 1050 29.13 28.14 -23.49
N ARG A 1051 28.50 27.28 -24.31
CA ARG A 1051 28.41 25.82 -24.11
C ARG A 1051 29.64 25.06 -24.65
N VAL A 1052 30.46 25.70 -25.48
CA VAL A 1052 31.72 25.19 -26.04
C VAL A 1052 32.90 25.61 -25.16
N ILE A 1053 33.02 26.89 -24.78
CA ILE A 1053 34.08 27.38 -23.87
C ILE A 1053 34.01 26.68 -22.51
N ALA A 1054 32.80 26.36 -22.02
CA ALA A 1054 32.60 25.57 -20.80
C ALA A 1054 33.12 24.11 -20.89
N LYS A 1055 33.42 23.60 -22.09
CA LYS A 1055 33.90 22.23 -22.36
C LYS A 1055 35.33 22.16 -22.91
N ASN A 1056 35.88 23.24 -23.47
CA ASN A 1056 37.21 23.22 -24.06
C ASN A 1056 38.30 23.08 -22.97
N THR A 1057 38.96 21.92 -22.94
CA THR A 1057 39.89 21.53 -21.88
C THR A 1057 41.27 22.20 -21.97
N TRP A 1058 41.60 22.83 -23.09
CA TRP A 1058 42.86 23.58 -23.27
C TRP A 1058 42.96 24.78 -22.34
N TRP A 1059 41.85 25.51 -22.20
CA TRP A 1059 41.73 26.64 -21.28
C TRP A 1059 41.90 26.21 -19.84
N ARG A 1060 41.27 25.10 -19.46
CA ARG A 1060 41.37 24.51 -18.12
C ARG A 1060 42.80 24.10 -17.78
N LEU A 1061 43.47 23.37 -18.67
CA LEU A 1061 44.86 22.92 -18.51
C LEU A 1061 45.84 24.09 -18.30
N ILE A 1062 45.71 25.17 -19.08
CA ILE A 1062 46.55 26.37 -18.94
C ILE A 1062 46.35 27.06 -17.57
N VAL A 1063 45.11 27.09 -17.07
CA VAL A 1063 44.76 27.74 -15.79
C VAL A 1063 45.11 26.86 -14.59
N GLU A 1064 44.92 25.54 -14.66
CA GLU A 1064 45.29 24.58 -13.60
C GLU A 1064 46.81 24.55 -13.38
N GLU A 1065 47.61 24.41 -14.44
CA GLU A 1065 49.07 24.49 -14.33
C GLU A 1065 49.55 25.83 -13.73
N MET A 1066 48.94 26.94 -14.15
CA MET A 1066 49.25 28.26 -13.60
C MET A 1066 48.91 28.34 -12.10
N ALA A 1067 47.72 27.87 -11.71
CA ALA A 1067 47.28 27.84 -10.32
C ALA A 1067 48.21 26.99 -9.44
N ILE A 1068 48.59 25.78 -9.90
CA ILE A 1068 49.56 24.90 -9.22
C ILE A 1068 50.93 25.59 -9.09
N SER A 1069 51.41 26.26 -10.15
CA SER A 1069 52.70 26.97 -10.14
C SER A 1069 52.77 28.11 -9.12
N LEU A 1070 51.63 28.70 -8.76
CA LEU A 1070 51.52 29.78 -7.79
C LEU A 1070 51.19 29.24 -6.37
N ALA A 1071 50.37 28.19 -6.25
CA ALA A 1071 49.92 27.62 -4.99
C ALA A 1071 50.94 26.66 -4.34
N ALA A 1072 51.66 25.88 -5.15
CA ALA A 1072 52.66 24.91 -4.71
C ALA A 1072 53.88 24.86 -5.66
N PRO A 1073 54.77 25.88 -5.63
CA PRO A 1073 55.92 25.97 -6.55
C PRO A 1073 56.87 24.77 -6.53
N SER A 1074 56.87 23.96 -5.48
CA SER A 1074 57.66 22.72 -5.35
C SER A 1074 57.03 21.47 -6.00
N LEU A 1075 55.76 21.55 -6.44
CA LEU A 1075 55.05 20.50 -7.18
C LEU A 1075 54.89 20.84 -8.67
N ALA A 1076 55.10 22.10 -9.05
CA ALA A 1076 55.03 22.54 -10.43
C ALA A 1076 56.30 22.21 -11.23
N SER A 1077 56.16 22.04 -12.55
CA SER A 1077 57.29 21.77 -13.43
C SER A 1077 58.36 22.87 -13.37
N GLU A 1078 59.64 22.49 -13.50
CA GLU A 1078 60.78 23.41 -13.55
C GLU A 1078 60.68 24.45 -14.69
N SER A 1079 59.80 24.24 -15.67
CA SER A 1079 59.48 25.21 -16.72
C SER A 1079 58.66 26.41 -16.22
N PHE A 1080 57.77 26.17 -15.24
CA PHE A 1080 56.71 27.11 -14.83
C PHE A 1080 57.17 28.06 -13.73
N SER A 1081 58.16 27.64 -12.91
CA SER A 1081 58.57 28.30 -11.66
C SER A 1081 58.93 29.78 -11.79
N ASN A 1082 59.21 30.27 -13.01
CA ASN A 1082 59.56 31.67 -13.31
C ASN A 1082 58.64 32.35 -14.36
N HIS A 1083 57.61 31.67 -14.90
CA HIS A 1083 56.99 32.06 -16.18
C HIS A 1083 55.44 32.01 -16.21
N HIS A 1084 54.75 32.30 -15.10
CA HIS A 1084 53.28 32.30 -15.05
C HIS A 1084 52.59 33.40 -15.88
N LYS A 1085 53.29 34.50 -16.20
CA LYS A 1085 52.71 35.72 -16.81
C LYS A 1085 51.86 35.50 -18.08
N PRO A 1086 52.23 34.63 -19.05
CA PRO A 1086 51.42 34.41 -20.25
C PRO A 1086 50.07 33.78 -19.91
N ALA A 1087 50.06 32.73 -19.09
CA ALA A 1087 48.84 32.03 -18.67
C ALA A 1087 47.84 32.95 -17.95
N VAL A 1088 48.34 33.96 -17.23
CA VAL A 1088 47.50 34.98 -16.58
C VAL A 1088 46.62 35.72 -17.59
N HIS A 1089 47.12 36.06 -18.80
CA HIS A 1089 46.31 36.75 -19.81
C HIS A 1089 45.12 35.89 -20.29
N VAL A 1090 45.28 34.57 -20.34
CA VAL A 1090 44.21 33.62 -20.66
C VAL A 1090 43.21 33.52 -19.51
N ALA A 1091 43.68 33.34 -18.26
CA ALA A 1091 42.83 33.30 -17.07
C ALA A 1091 41.99 34.59 -16.90
N VAL A 1092 42.61 35.75 -17.15
CA VAL A 1092 41.98 37.08 -17.09
C VAL A 1092 40.91 37.26 -18.17
N ALA A 1093 41.06 36.67 -19.36
CA ALA A 1093 40.02 36.69 -20.39
C ALA A 1093 38.81 35.83 -19.97
N LEU A 1094 39.05 34.60 -19.49
CA LEU A 1094 38.00 33.69 -19.01
C LEU A 1094 37.22 34.25 -17.82
N LEU A 1095 37.88 35.01 -16.93
CA LEU A 1095 37.24 35.72 -15.82
C LEU A 1095 36.37 36.92 -16.25
N LYS A 1096 36.56 37.43 -17.48
CA LYS A 1096 35.83 38.59 -18.06
C LYS A 1096 34.67 38.21 -18.97
N LEU A 1097 34.48 36.93 -19.28
CA LEU A 1097 33.31 36.44 -20.00
C LEU A 1097 32.02 36.72 -19.21
N GLN A 1098 30.91 36.94 -19.91
CA GLN A 1098 29.62 37.29 -19.29
C GLN A 1098 29.14 36.25 -18.25
N LYS A 1099 29.57 34.99 -18.41
CA LYS A 1099 29.54 33.96 -17.37
C LYS A 1099 30.90 33.25 -17.35
N SER A 1100 31.66 33.44 -16.28
CA SER A 1100 32.91 32.70 -16.04
C SER A 1100 32.65 31.18 -16.04
N PRO A 1101 33.46 30.35 -16.74
CA PRO A 1101 33.29 28.90 -16.74
C PRO A 1101 33.27 28.30 -15.34
N GLU A 1102 32.29 27.43 -15.06
CA GLU A 1102 31.99 26.93 -13.71
C GLU A 1102 33.15 26.13 -13.10
N TRP A 1103 33.91 25.41 -13.93
CA TRP A 1103 35.12 24.69 -13.51
C TRP A 1103 36.22 25.61 -12.94
N MET A 1104 36.22 26.92 -13.22
CA MET A 1104 37.20 27.82 -12.58
C MET A 1104 37.02 27.87 -11.06
N ARG A 1105 35.82 27.59 -10.53
CA ARG A 1105 35.58 27.51 -9.07
C ARG A 1105 36.12 26.24 -8.42
N THR A 1106 36.48 25.22 -9.20
CA THR A 1106 37.22 24.03 -8.70
C THR A 1106 38.73 24.17 -8.86
N VAL A 1107 39.21 25.14 -9.64
CA VAL A 1107 40.65 25.42 -9.84
C VAL A 1107 41.14 26.54 -8.93
N PHE A 1108 40.37 27.63 -8.83
CA PHE A 1108 40.52 28.67 -7.82
C PHE A 1108 39.61 28.36 -6.64
N ASP A 1109 39.86 27.23 -5.99
CA ASP A 1109 39.20 26.87 -4.73
C ASP A 1109 39.88 27.57 -3.53
N ASP A 1110 39.28 27.42 -2.35
CA ASP A 1110 39.72 28.12 -1.14
C ASP A 1110 41.13 27.70 -0.65
N PRO A 1111 41.49 26.39 -0.64
CA PRO A 1111 42.88 25.93 -0.53
C PRO A 1111 43.85 26.55 -1.55
N CYS A 1112 43.50 26.57 -2.84
CA CYS A 1112 44.35 27.07 -3.91
C CYS A 1112 44.63 28.57 -3.75
N ILE A 1113 43.58 29.39 -3.65
CA ILE A 1113 43.70 30.85 -3.49
C ILE A 1113 44.52 31.17 -2.22
N SER A 1114 44.26 30.48 -1.12
CA SER A 1114 44.99 30.67 0.14
C SER A 1114 46.46 30.22 0.03
N GLY A 1115 46.73 29.15 -0.72
CA GLY A 1115 48.08 28.68 -1.04
C GLY A 1115 48.86 29.69 -1.88
N ILE A 1116 48.24 30.24 -2.93
CA ILE A 1116 48.82 31.31 -3.75
C ILE A 1116 49.17 32.51 -2.85
N ILE A 1117 48.21 33.02 -2.08
CA ILE A 1117 48.40 34.21 -1.22
C ILE A 1117 49.50 33.98 -0.16
N LYS A 1118 49.63 32.75 0.36
CA LYS A 1118 50.69 32.37 1.30
C LYS A 1118 52.10 32.41 0.69
N ASN A 1119 52.23 32.25 -0.64
CA ASN A 1119 53.49 32.30 -1.36
C ASN A 1119 53.81 33.71 -1.93
N LEU A 1120 52.90 34.68 -1.77
CA LEU A 1120 53.14 36.07 -2.18
C LEU A 1120 53.97 36.82 -1.15
N GLU A 1121 54.96 37.55 -1.64
CA GLU A 1121 55.73 38.54 -0.89
C GLU A 1121 55.67 39.89 -1.63
N ALA A 1122 55.92 40.99 -0.91
CA ALA A 1122 56.16 42.31 -1.55
C ALA A 1122 57.37 42.34 -2.51
N SER A 1123 58.10 41.22 -2.62
CA SER A 1123 59.27 40.99 -3.46
C SER A 1123 58.96 40.36 -4.83
N ASN A 1124 57.87 39.57 -4.96
CA ASN A 1124 57.64 38.67 -6.09
C ASN A 1124 56.38 38.97 -6.94
N ILE A 1125 55.65 40.04 -6.60
CA ILE A 1125 54.40 40.46 -7.27
C ILE A 1125 54.67 41.12 -8.63
N SER A 1126 53.88 40.76 -9.63
CA SER A 1126 53.88 41.37 -10.97
C SER A 1126 52.57 42.10 -11.27
N SER A 1127 52.58 43.02 -12.25
CA SER A 1127 51.37 43.68 -12.76
C SER A 1127 50.31 42.66 -13.21
N GLU A 1128 50.78 41.52 -13.72
CA GLU A 1128 49.93 40.41 -14.18
C GLU A 1128 49.26 39.72 -12.98
N MET A 1129 49.97 39.44 -11.87
CA MET A 1129 49.34 38.90 -10.66
C MET A 1129 48.27 39.84 -10.09
N VAL A 1130 48.53 41.15 -10.02
CA VAL A 1130 47.56 42.12 -9.48
C VAL A 1130 46.32 42.21 -10.37
N LEU A 1131 46.51 42.17 -11.69
CA LEU A 1131 45.44 42.04 -12.67
C LEU A 1131 44.61 40.77 -12.40
N LEU A 1132 45.23 39.60 -12.23
CA LEU A 1132 44.52 38.34 -11.92
C LEU A 1132 43.67 38.46 -10.65
N PHE A 1133 44.23 38.97 -9.55
CA PHE A 1133 43.47 39.15 -8.30
C PHE A 1133 42.33 40.14 -8.44
N ARG A 1134 42.46 41.21 -9.24
CA ARG A 1134 41.36 42.15 -9.48
C ARG A 1134 40.20 41.51 -10.25
N GLU A 1135 40.48 40.64 -11.22
CA GLU A 1135 39.40 39.98 -11.96
C GLU A 1135 38.80 38.79 -11.17
N LEU A 1136 39.57 38.09 -10.34
CA LEU A 1136 39.05 37.14 -9.34
C LEU A 1136 38.13 37.83 -8.31
N LEU A 1137 38.46 39.08 -7.93
CA LEU A 1137 37.62 39.92 -7.09
C LEU A 1137 36.33 40.32 -7.82
N ASN A 1138 36.43 40.93 -9.01
CA ASN A 1138 35.28 41.33 -9.85
C ASN A 1138 34.27 40.19 -10.09
N SER A 1139 34.75 38.94 -10.20
CA SER A 1139 33.93 37.75 -10.49
C SER A 1139 33.59 36.92 -9.24
N MET A 1140 33.78 37.47 -8.03
CA MET A 1140 33.40 36.89 -6.73
C MET A 1140 34.04 35.51 -6.47
N PHE A 1141 35.37 35.42 -6.53
CA PHE A 1141 36.16 34.24 -6.16
C PHE A 1141 36.91 34.39 -4.83
N LEU A 1142 37.16 35.62 -4.36
CA LEU A 1142 37.93 35.89 -3.14
C LEU A 1142 37.01 36.05 -1.92
N LYS A 1143 37.43 35.54 -0.76
CA LYS A 1143 36.79 35.78 0.55
C LYS A 1143 37.37 37.01 1.27
N ASP A 1144 36.63 37.59 2.21
CA ASP A 1144 37.05 38.74 3.03
C ASP A 1144 38.45 38.58 3.66
N GLU A 1145 38.77 37.39 4.20
CA GLU A 1145 40.09 37.12 4.80
C GLU A 1145 41.23 37.14 3.77
N GLN A 1146 40.96 36.64 2.56
CA GLN A 1146 41.91 36.65 1.43
C GLN A 1146 42.08 38.07 0.89
N ILE A 1147 40.98 38.82 0.77
CA ILE A 1147 40.98 40.24 0.37
C ILE A 1147 41.77 41.07 1.39
N ALA A 1148 41.58 40.85 2.69
CA ALA A 1148 42.34 41.52 3.74
C ALA A 1148 43.84 41.18 3.69
N CYS A 1149 44.19 39.91 3.43
CA CYS A 1149 45.58 39.49 3.31
C CYS A 1149 46.26 40.10 2.07
N LEU A 1150 45.59 40.06 0.90
CA LEU A 1150 46.03 40.70 -0.34
C LEU A 1150 46.19 42.22 -0.16
N ASN A 1151 45.21 42.91 0.43
CA ASN A 1151 45.30 44.35 0.70
C ASN A 1151 46.55 44.70 1.52
N ARG A 1152 46.88 43.92 2.56
CA ARG A 1152 48.11 44.10 3.36
C ARG A 1152 49.36 43.89 2.52
N ILE A 1153 49.44 42.81 1.74
CA ILE A 1153 50.61 42.47 0.93
C ILE A 1153 50.84 43.52 -0.17
N LEU A 1154 49.78 43.96 -0.86
CA LEU A 1154 49.83 45.01 -1.88
C LEU A 1154 50.17 46.38 -1.29
N GLN A 1155 49.79 46.67 -0.03
CA GLN A 1155 50.24 47.88 0.67
C GLN A 1155 51.74 47.87 0.96
N GLU A 1156 52.34 46.74 1.36
CA GLU A 1156 53.80 46.64 1.53
C GLU A 1156 54.54 46.72 0.18
N CYS A 1157 54.01 46.08 -0.87
CA CYS A 1157 54.54 46.20 -2.23
C CYS A 1157 54.51 47.66 -2.72
N ARG A 1158 53.37 48.35 -2.56
CA ARG A 1158 53.22 49.79 -2.84
C ARG A 1158 54.25 50.64 -2.11
N LYS A 1159 54.45 50.42 -0.80
CA LYS A 1159 55.47 51.16 -0.02
C LYS A 1159 56.87 50.93 -0.57
N ARG A 1160 57.21 49.69 -0.93
CA ARG A 1160 58.51 49.34 -1.53
C ARG A 1160 58.73 50.13 -2.83
N LEU A 1161 57.79 50.08 -3.77
CA LEU A 1161 57.90 50.77 -5.06
C LEU A 1161 58.15 52.28 -4.90
N TYR A 1162 57.36 52.96 -4.06
CA TYR A 1162 57.60 54.38 -3.76
C TYR A 1162 58.96 54.65 -3.07
N THR A 1163 59.56 53.68 -2.40
CA THR A 1163 60.89 53.81 -1.78
C THR A 1163 62.02 53.60 -2.79
N GLU A 1164 61.80 52.79 -3.82
CA GLU A 1164 62.76 52.51 -4.90
C GLU A 1164 62.71 53.59 -6.01
N ASP A 1165 61.51 54.03 -6.42
CA ASP A 1165 61.32 55.10 -7.41
C ASP A 1165 61.93 56.45 -6.92
N CYS A 1166 61.92 56.71 -5.61
CA CYS A 1166 62.52 57.91 -4.99
C CYS A 1166 64.05 58.04 -5.16
N GLN A 1167 64.73 57.11 -5.83
CA GLN A 1167 66.16 57.22 -6.17
C GLN A 1167 66.45 57.58 -7.63
N ASN A 1168 65.46 57.58 -8.54
CA ASN A 1168 65.67 57.74 -9.99
C ASN A 1168 64.77 58.84 -10.63
N ASP A 1169 64.92 60.07 -10.16
CA ASP A 1169 64.26 61.26 -10.72
C ASP A 1169 64.95 61.72 -12.03
N CYS A 1170 64.35 61.47 -13.21
CA CYS A 1170 64.78 62.14 -14.46
C CYS A 1170 63.68 62.20 -15.55
N THR A 1171 63.12 63.40 -15.73
CA THR A 1171 62.44 63.96 -16.94
C THR A 1171 61.42 63.12 -17.71
N ASP A 1172 60.17 63.60 -17.75
CA ASP A 1172 59.17 63.22 -18.76
C ASP A 1172 59.64 63.50 -20.21
N GLU A 1173 59.73 62.47 -21.05
CA GLU A 1173 59.47 62.60 -22.48
C GLU A 1173 58.07 62.06 -22.80
N LYS A 1174 57.30 62.80 -23.60
CA LYS A 1174 55.94 62.40 -24.00
C LYS A 1174 55.98 61.37 -25.13
N ILE A 1175 56.12 60.09 -24.76
CA ILE A 1175 55.77 58.99 -25.64
C ILE A 1175 54.23 58.87 -25.69
N GLU A 1176 53.70 58.70 -26.90
CA GLU A 1176 52.27 58.72 -27.20
C GLU A 1176 51.60 57.41 -26.75
N LYS A 1177 51.12 57.35 -25.49
CA LYS A 1177 50.28 56.23 -24.98
C LYS A 1177 48.98 56.14 -25.83
N ARG A 1178 48.98 55.31 -26.89
CA ARG A 1178 47.76 54.88 -27.61
C ARG A 1178 46.97 53.94 -26.70
N THR A 1179 46.21 54.51 -25.76
CA THR A 1179 45.26 53.76 -24.92
C THR A 1179 44.11 53.26 -25.79
N ILE A 1180 44.16 52.00 -26.21
CA ILE A 1180 43.10 51.35 -26.98
C ILE A 1180 41.85 51.25 -26.11
N THR A 1181 40.82 52.02 -26.45
CA THR A 1181 39.45 51.80 -25.96
C THR A 1181 38.83 50.62 -26.69
N THR A 1182 38.14 49.74 -25.98
CA THR A 1182 37.73 48.38 -26.40
C THR A 1182 36.69 48.28 -27.52
N ASP A 1183 36.36 49.38 -28.18
CA ASP A 1183 35.19 49.49 -29.08
C ASP A 1183 35.56 49.65 -30.57
N ASP A 1184 36.83 49.80 -30.93
CA ASP A 1184 37.28 49.78 -32.33
C ASP A 1184 38.02 48.46 -32.65
N LEU A 1185 37.26 47.51 -33.22
CA LEU A 1185 37.75 46.17 -33.58
C LEU A 1185 38.78 46.21 -34.72
N GLY A 1186 38.84 47.28 -35.52
CA GLY A 1186 39.78 47.40 -36.63
C GLY A 1186 41.24 47.47 -36.18
N GLU A 1187 41.51 48.23 -35.11
CA GLU A 1187 42.86 48.33 -34.54
C GLU A 1187 43.35 47.00 -33.95
N VAL A 1188 42.45 46.15 -33.45
CA VAL A 1188 42.77 44.85 -32.84
C VAL A 1188 43.32 43.87 -33.88
N CYS A 1189 42.79 43.86 -35.11
CA CYS A 1189 43.31 43.00 -36.17
C CYS A 1189 44.68 43.47 -36.70
N GLU A 1190 44.92 44.78 -36.84
CA GLU A 1190 46.27 45.27 -37.15
C GLU A 1190 47.26 44.95 -36.01
N TYR A 1191 46.81 45.05 -34.76
CA TYR A 1191 47.63 44.67 -33.59
C TYR A 1191 47.96 43.17 -33.58
N LEU A 1192 47.01 42.27 -33.86
CA LEU A 1192 47.28 40.84 -34.00
C LEU A 1192 48.28 40.55 -35.11
N ILE A 1193 48.11 41.15 -36.30
CA ILE A 1193 49.05 41.00 -37.43
C ILE A 1193 50.44 41.54 -37.05
N HIS A 1194 50.52 42.65 -36.31
CA HIS A 1194 51.79 43.17 -35.78
C HIS A 1194 52.43 42.21 -34.77
N VAL A 1195 51.68 41.72 -33.78
CA VAL A 1195 52.16 40.81 -32.72
C VAL A 1195 52.66 39.47 -33.30
N MET A 1196 52.02 38.99 -34.37
CA MET A 1196 52.41 37.77 -35.09
C MET A 1196 53.57 37.97 -36.09
N SER A 1197 53.95 39.21 -36.43
CA SER A 1197 54.99 39.49 -37.43
C SER A 1197 56.20 40.29 -36.94
N SER A 1198 56.15 40.88 -35.73
CA SER A 1198 57.23 41.72 -35.22
C SER A 1198 58.43 40.93 -34.70
N ALA A 1199 59.58 41.06 -35.38
CA ALA A 1199 60.88 40.54 -34.92
C ALA A 1199 61.55 41.42 -33.83
N LYS A 1200 60.77 42.19 -33.06
CA LYS A 1200 61.20 43.08 -31.98
C LYS A 1200 60.22 42.99 -30.81
N SER A 1201 60.73 43.13 -29.59
CA SER A 1201 59.93 43.18 -28.37
C SER A 1201 59.04 44.43 -28.31
N LEU A 1202 57.80 44.24 -27.85
CA LEU A 1202 57.08 45.27 -27.10
C LEU A 1202 57.72 45.30 -25.69
N ASP A 1203 58.39 46.40 -25.37
CA ASP A 1203 59.11 46.73 -24.13
C ASP A 1203 59.46 45.58 -23.15
N VAL A 1204 60.66 45.03 -23.34
CA VAL A 1204 61.43 44.32 -22.29
C VAL A 1204 62.83 44.96 -22.11
N ASP A 1205 63.12 46.06 -22.84
CA ASP A 1205 64.43 46.73 -22.87
C ASP A 1205 64.36 48.21 -22.42
N CYS A 1206 63.27 48.60 -21.73
CA CYS A 1206 63.05 49.98 -21.27
C CYS A 1206 62.72 50.06 -19.77
N GLY A 1207 63.75 49.89 -18.92
CA GLY A 1207 63.84 50.34 -17.52
C GLY A 1207 62.85 49.76 -16.49
N ASP A 1208 63.38 49.32 -15.33
CA ASP A 1208 62.56 48.85 -14.19
C ASP A 1208 61.42 49.81 -13.80
N LEU A 1209 61.66 51.12 -13.97
CA LEU A 1209 60.72 52.21 -13.73
C LEU A 1209 59.38 52.06 -14.48
N GLN A 1210 59.39 51.57 -15.72
CA GLN A 1210 58.17 51.47 -16.54
C GLN A 1210 57.30 50.27 -16.11
N THR A 1211 57.93 49.18 -15.70
CA THR A 1211 57.27 48.04 -15.04
C THR A 1211 56.73 48.40 -13.65
N SER A 1212 57.51 49.11 -12.83
CA SER A 1212 57.07 49.61 -11.51
C SER A 1212 55.84 50.52 -11.64
N LYS A 1213 55.84 51.44 -12.60
CA LYS A 1213 54.70 52.32 -12.88
C LYS A 1213 53.45 51.55 -13.30
N ARG A 1214 53.57 50.51 -14.14
CA ARG A 1214 52.43 49.66 -14.54
C ARG A 1214 51.88 48.84 -13.37
N LEU A 1215 52.76 48.27 -12.53
CA LEU A 1215 52.36 47.57 -11.32
C LEU A 1215 51.64 48.51 -10.34
N LEU A 1216 52.12 49.75 -10.18
CA LEU A 1216 51.46 50.76 -9.36
C LEU A 1216 50.09 51.19 -9.94
N GLU A 1217 49.98 51.38 -11.25
CA GLU A 1217 48.70 51.65 -11.96
C GLU A 1217 47.67 50.50 -11.69
N GLU A 1218 48.09 49.22 -11.73
CA GLU A 1218 47.22 48.07 -11.43
C GLU A 1218 46.85 47.95 -9.94
N ILE A 1219 47.78 48.25 -9.00
CA ILE A 1219 47.53 48.21 -7.55
C ILE A 1219 46.45 49.21 -7.13
N GLU A 1220 46.48 50.45 -7.66
CA GLU A 1220 45.45 51.45 -7.38
C GLU A 1220 44.09 51.04 -7.94
N LEU A 1221 44.06 50.33 -9.08
CA LEU A 1221 42.84 49.77 -9.64
C LEU A 1221 42.29 48.61 -8.78
N PHE A 1222 43.15 47.77 -8.19
CA PHE A 1222 42.72 46.73 -7.24
C PHE A 1222 42.05 47.35 -6.00
N PHE A 1223 42.69 48.33 -5.35
CA PHE A 1223 42.10 49.03 -4.19
C PHE A 1223 40.78 49.72 -4.53
N LYS A 1224 40.64 50.27 -5.74
CA LYS A 1224 39.41 50.90 -6.24
C LYS A 1224 38.29 49.91 -6.56
N THR A 1225 38.61 48.63 -6.79
CA THR A 1225 37.61 47.55 -6.87
C THR A 1225 37.21 47.12 -5.46
N SER A 1226 38.16 46.76 -4.58
CA SER A 1226 37.84 46.26 -3.24
C SER A 1226 37.11 47.29 -2.36
N SER A 1227 37.31 48.59 -2.60
CA SER A 1227 36.54 49.65 -1.93
C SER A 1227 35.07 49.74 -2.36
N LYS A 1228 34.60 49.01 -3.39
CA LYS A 1228 33.21 49.06 -3.89
C LYS A 1228 32.33 47.92 -3.41
N GLU A 1229 32.91 46.85 -2.86
CA GLU A 1229 32.14 45.70 -2.35
C GLU A 1229 31.70 45.92 -0.90
N GLY A 1230 32.36 46.81 -0.14
CA GLY A 1230 31.91 47.22 1.19
C GLY A 1230 30.64 48.08 1.23
N ASP A 1231 29.98 48.29 0.08
CA ASP A 1231 28.82 49.19 -0.13
C ASP A 1231 27.73 48.53 -1.03
N ARG A 1232 27.69 47.19 -1.09
CA ARG A 1232 26.79 46.39 -1.95
C ARG A 1232 26.12 45.21 -1.24
#